data_AF-A0A9X3F3Y2-F1
#
_entry.id   AF-A0A9X3F3Y2-F1
#
_cell.length_a   1.000
_cell.length_b   1.000
_cell.length_c   1.000
_cell.angle_alpha   90.00
_cell.angle_beta   90.00
_cell.angle_gamma   90.00
#
_symmetry.space_group_name_H-M   'P 1'
#
loop_
_entity.id
_entity.type
_entity.pdbx_description
1 polymer ?
#
loop_
_entity_poly.entity_id
_entity_poly.type
_entity_poly.pdbx_seq_one_letter_code
_entity_poly.pdbx_strand_id
1 'polypeptide(L)'
;MNNRIIHIAFICLFAFSCNQTGQKSRIDQYNIIWNTQSKDASESMPLVGGDIGCNVWVENGDILLYLQRSGSFDENGEYLKMGRFRIRLNPNPFVNQSLFRQELKLKDGYIEIEAGKNSSENAAAQVKLWVDVYNPVVHVDVETRQKTDVSVAYENWRTSDKELALGKERFGAFGLEGYPGKVIRTKDSTEQNEKGVLFYHRNPKEKLVPEVYIELQELDNYAEEINDDLKDRTFGGMLFGDGFETTEVANGEYQGTSYKSWKLKSKTPGKKHAICIATHIEQTQTLDAWKHNLLQTVDVAQKEPQKAFVKTVSWWNNFWDRSYIFIQPEKPETENPVWQMGRNYQLFRYQLGGNVFGEYPTKFNGGNLIYDPVLVDKNKAHEPDWRQWGGSVFTAQNQRLLYWPMLKAGDFDAILPQFELYRKGLPGATARVKKHFGHKGAVYCEYTSVPGMAFGDGWGWQNDKNYRIRGEEIPFGDPLANAATGWNEPVEKGVMANGAIAYHWESQVEHAYMILEYHKFTGADISQYMPFIEQALVFFDEHYRKRQEMRNGKELDENGKLVIYPSTSCESYRGAKNPSDLIAGLKACIDEMLKLDERYLSSGKKAYYKEFLNTIPDFTYGDFEGDKIIQPAESWLKYQNVECPQFYPLFPFNRFNLITDDMTVFKNTWEHGNFPKNMVQSWHQDGIFFARMGMTQEAADFNTRKLQDSPRRFPTFWGPGHDWVPDHNWGGSGMIGLQEMLMQTFDDKIILFPAWPKEWDVDFKLHAPHNTTVEAKLKNGVVVSLSVTPESRRKDIQILNVINNLETIK
;
A
#
# COMPACT_ATOMS: atom_id res chain seq x y z
N MET A 1 -49.75 -56.85 21.81
CA MET A 1 -50.15 -55.96 20.68
C MET A 1 -49.31 -54.70 20.74
N ASN A 2 -48.34 -54.60 19.83
CA ASN A 2 -47.78 -53.43 19.16
C ASN A 2 -47.84 -52.04 19.85
N ASN A 3 -46.70 -51.48 20.25
CA ASN A 3 -45.75 -50.75 19.39
C ASN A 3 -44.98 -49.67 20.17
N ARG A 4 -43.68 -49.60 19.85
CA ARG A 4 -42.64 -48.68 20.36
C ARG A 4 -42.91 -47.23 19.96
N ILE A 5 -42.69 -46.28 20.88
CA ILE A 5 -42.44 -44.87 20.55
C ILE A 5 -41.16 -44.42 21.27
N ILE A 6 -40.15 -44.12 20.46
CA ILE A 6 -38.86 -43.53 20.82
C ILE A 6 -39.11 -42.07 21.24
N HIS A 7 -38.65 -41.68 22.43
CA HIS A 7 -38.62 -40.28 22.86
C HIS A 7 -37.32 -39.64 22.38
N ILE A 8 -37.42 -38.71 21.43
CA ILE A 8 -36.36 -37.80 21.01
C ILE A 8 -36.42 -36.57 21.93
N ALA A 9 -35.33 -36.30 22.65
CA ALA A 9 -35.16 -35.09 23.44
C ALA A 9 -34.91 -33.89 22.51
N PHE A 10 -35.85 -32.96 22.43
CA PHE A 10 -35.65 -31.64 21.86
C PHE A 10 -35.10 -30.71 22.95
N ILE A 11 -33.84 -30.29 22.80
CA ILE A 11 -33.26 -29.19 23.57
C ILE A 11 -33.68 -27.89 22.88
N CYS A 12 -34.65 -27.18 23.46
CA CYS A 12 -35.00 -25.81 23.07
C CYS A 12 -33.97 -24.83 23.67
N LEU A 13 -33.00 -24.41 22.86
CA LEU A 13 -32.19 -23.20 23.09
C LEU A 13 -33.04 -21.98 22.70
N PHE A 14 -33.72 -21.37 23.67
CA PHE A 14 -34.26 -20.02 23.51
C PHE A 14 -33.17 -19.00 23.79
N ALA A 15 -32.76 -18.31 22.71
CA ALA A 15 -31.87 -17.17 22.74
C ALA A 15 -32.52 -16.03 23.55
N PHE A 16 -31.90 -15.64 24.66
CA PHE A 16 -32.14 -14.35 25.28
C PHE A 16 -31.41 -13.28 24.46
N SER A 17 -32.14 -12.58 23.60
CA SER A 17 -31.72 -11.30 23.05
C SER A 17 -31.71 -10.26 24.17
N CYS A 18 -30.52 -10.02 24.71
CA CYS A 18 -30.30 -8.92 25.64
C CYS A 18 -30.35 -7.61 24.83
N ASN A 19 -31.44 -6.86 24.96
CA ASN A 19 -31.51 -5.46 24.55
C ASN A 19 -30.53 -4.65 25.42
N GLN A 20 -29.25 -4.61 25.04
CA GLN A 20 -28.38 -3.52 25.45
C GLN A 20 -28.82 -2.28 24.67
N THR A 21 -29.32 -1.28 25.39
CA THR A 21 -29.37 0.10 24.91
C THR A 21 -27.98 0.49 24.40
N GLY A 22 -27.81 0.50 23.07
CA GLY A 22 -26.51 0.50 22.42
C GLY A 22 -25.70 1.75 22.70
N GLN A 23 -24.63 1.61 23.49
CA GLN A 23 -23.57 2.60 23.54
C GLN A 23 -22.94 2.65 22.13
N LYS A 24 -22.99 3.80 21.46
CA LYS A 24 -22.34 3.99 20.15
C LYS A 24 -20.86 3.61 20.27
N SER A 25 -20.34 2.89 19.28
CA SER A 25 -18.92 2.58 19.23
C SER A 25 -18.12 3.87 19.09
N ARG A 26 -16.90 3.90 19.60
CA ARG A 26 -16.00 5.04 19.42
C ARG A 26 -15.58 5.22 17.97
N ILE A 27 -15.57 4.15 17.17
CA ILE A 27 -15.34 4.24 15.73
C ILE A 27 -16.47 5.02 15.03
N ASP A 28 -17.71 4.95 15.54
CA ASP A 28 -18.86 5.63 14.90
C ASP A 28 -18.72 7.16 14.94
N GLN A 29 -17.92 7.71 15.86
CA GLN A 29 -17.62 9.14 15.94
C GLN A 29 -16.79 9.63 14.73
N TYR A 30 -16.16 8.69 14.00
CA TYR A 30 -15.31 8.95 12.84
C TYR A 30 -16.01 8.68 11.51
N ASN A 31 -17.29 8.31 11.52
CA ASN A 31 -18.08 8.18 10.29
C ASN A 31 -18.08 9.50 9.51
N ILE A 32 -17.86 9.41 8.19
CA ILE A 32 -17.95 10.56 7.29
C ILE A 32 -19.37 10.64 6.75
N ILE A 33 -20.01 11.79 6.96
CA ILE A 33 -21.40 12.05 6.58
C ILE A 33 -21.45 13.25 5.65
N TRP A 34 -22.13 13.08 4.52
CA TRP A 34 -22.35 14.11 3.51
C TRP A 34 -23.84 14.38 3.34
N ASN A 35 -24.23 15.65 3.45
CA ASN A 35 -25.63 16.07 3.32
C ASN A 35 -25.95 16.75 1.98
N THR A 36 -24.98 16.74 1.05
CA THR A 36 -25.13 17.23 -0.33
C THR A 36 -24.60 16.21 -1.31
N GLN A 37 -25.11 16.18 -2.53
CA GLN A 37 -24.54 15.38 -3.61
C GLN A 37 -23.12 15.86 -3.97
N SER A 38 -22.36 14.99 -4.61
CA SER A 38 -21.03 15.25 -5.15
C SER A 38 -21.11 16.03 -6.46
N LYS A 39 -20.09 16.85 -6.72
CA LYS A 39 -19.94 17.52 -8.02
C LYS A 39 -19.52 16.57 -9.14
N ASP A 40 -18.63 15.65 -8.80
CA ASP A 40 -18.01 14.67 -9.70
C ASP A 40 -17.27 13.60 -8.87
N ALA A 41 -16.49 12.75 -9.53
CA ALA A 41 -15.76 11.64 -8.93
C ALA A 41 -14.63 12.05 -7.95
N SER A 42 -14.15 13.29 -7.98
CA SER A 42 -13.16 13.79 -7.01
C SER A 42 -13.75 13.97 -5.61
N GLU A 43 -15.08 14.06 -5.53
CA GLU A 43 -15.87 14.12 -4.30
C GLU A 43 -16.47 12.73 -3.97
N SER A 44 -15.73 11.66 -4.24
CA SER A 44 -16.14 10.28 -3.96
C SER A 44 -15.74 9.78 -2.59
N MET A 45 -16.59 8.94 -2.01
CA MET A 45 -16.39 8.26 -0.74
C MET A 45 -15.82 6.86 -1.01
N PRO A 46 -14.71 6.47 -0.37
CA PRO A 46 -14.13 5.15 -0.57
C PRO A 46 -14.98 4.06 0.10
N LEU A 47 -15.28 3.02 -0.67
CA LEU A 47 -15.83 1.77 -0.19
C LEU A 47 -14.82 0.67 -0.51
N VAL A 48 -14.36 -0.06 0.50
CA VAL A 48 -13.31 -1.08 0.30
C VAL A 48 -13.64 -2.37 1.04
N GLY A 49 -13.00 -3.47 0.63
CA GLY A 49 -13.07 -4.76 1.31
C GLY A 49 -12.30 -5.85 0.55
N GLY A 50 -11.64 -6.74 1.28
CA GLY A 50 -10.82 -7.81 0.70
C GLY A 50 -9.66 -7.27 -0.11
N ASP A 51 -9.84 -7.17 -1.43
CA ASP A 51 -8.90 -6.61 -2.40
C ASP A 51 -9.55 -5.64 -3.41
N ILE A 52 -10.78 -5.20 -3.14
CA ILE A 52 -11.58 -4.29 -3.98
C ILE A 52 -11.63 -2.91 -3.33
N GLY A 53 -11.44 -1.88 -4.17
CA GLY A 53 -11.74 -0.50 -3.83
C GLY A 53 -12.75 0.12 -4.80
N CYS A 54 -13.65 0.92 -4.27
CA CYS A 54 -14.64 1.66 -5.02
C CYS A 54 -14.66 3.14 -4.62
N ASN A 55 -14.64 4.02 -5.60
CA ASN A 55 -14.98 5.43 -5.41
C ASN A 55 -16.49 5.59 -5.60
N VAL A 56 -17.26 5.85 -4.53
CA VAL A 56 -18.73 5.96 -4.59
C VAL A 56 -19.17 7.41 -4.43
N TRP A 57 -19.98 7.92 -5.36
CA TRP A 57 -20.52 9.28 -5.27
C TRP A 57 -21.96 9.34 -5.79
N VAL A 58 -22.69 10.39 -5.42
CA VAL A 58 -24.01 10.69 -5.99
C VAL A 58 -23.92 12.00 -6.73
N GLU A 59 -24.34 12.01 -7.98
CA GLU A 59 -24.25 13.18 -8.84
C GLU A 59 -25.51 13.27 -9.70
N ASN A 60 -26.15 14.44 -9.73
CA ASN A 60 -27.33 14.70 -10.55
C ASN A 60 -28.45 13.65 -10.36
N GLY A 61 -28.58 13.11 -9.15
CA GLY A 61 -29.56 12.11 -8.77
C GLY A 61 -29.24 10.66 -9.15
N ASP A 62 -28.08 10.40 -9.76
CA ASP A 62 -27.58 9.05 -10.02
C ASP A 62 -26.52 8.67 -8.97
N ILE A 63 -26.50 7.41 -8.56
CA ILE A 63 -25.41 6.86 -7.73
C ILE A 63 -24.37 6.28 -8.69
N LEU A 64 -23.11 6.64 -8.53
CA LEU A 64 -22.02 6.17 -9.36
C LEU A 64 -20.95 5.50 -8.51
N LEU A 65 -20.28 4.51 -9.09
CA LEU A 65 -19.04 4.00 -8.53
C LEU A 65 -18.03 3.62 -9.61
N TYR A 66 -16.76 3.96 -9.39
CA TYR A 66 -15.64 3.27 -10.05
C TYR A 66 -15.30 2.03 -9.24
N LEU A 67 -14.94 0.95 -9.93
CA LEU A 67 -14.49 -0.29 -9.29
C LEU A 67 -13.08 -0.63 -9.76
N GLN A 68 -12.17 -0.88 -8.82
CA GLN A 68 -10.83 -1.40 -9.07
C GLN A 68 -10.51 -2.52 -8.08
N ARG A 69 -9.68 -3.47 -8.51
CA ARG A 69 -9.27 -4.63 -7.71
C ARG A 69 -7.77 -4.87 -7.82
N SER A 70 -7.12 -5.34 -6.75
CA SER A 70 -5.71 -5.74 -6.76
C SER A 70 -5.39 -6.67 -7.95
N GLY A 71 -4.40 -6.32 -8.77
CA GLY A 71 -3.91 -7.19 -9.84
C GLY A 71 -4.62 -7.08 -11.20
N SER A 72 -5.45 -6.07 -11.44
CA SER A 72 -6.01 -5.77 -12.77
C SER A 72 -5.00 -5.10 -13.70
N PHE A 73 -3.91 -5.81 -14.02
CA PHE A 73 -2.84 -5.33 -14.91
C PHE A 73 -3.04 -5.82 -16.35
N ASP A 74 -3.00 -4.89 -17.30
CA ASP A 74 -3.00 -5.20 -18.74
C ASP A 74 -1.61 -5.67 -19.22
N GLU A 75 -1.47 -5.94 -20.52
CA GLU A 75 -0.22 -6.36 -21.16
C GLU A 75 0.95 -5.39 -21.00
N ASN A 76 0.65 -4.10 -20.82
CA ASN A 76 1.63 -3.03 -20.66
C ASN A 76 1.92 -2.76 -19.16
N GLY A 77 1.27 -3.51 -18.27
CA GLY A 77 1.29 -3.29 -16.84
C GLY A 77 0.47 -2.08 -16.39
N GLU A 78 -0.35 -1.45 -17.24
CA GLU A 78 -1.26 -0.39 -16.76
C GLU A 78 -2.22 -0.97 -15.72
N TYR A 79 -2.45 -0.20 -14.64
CA TYR A 79 -3.31 -0.67 -13.56
C TYR A 79 -4.75 -0.20 -13.76
N LEU A 80 -5.56 -1.05 -14.39
CA LEU A 80 -6.88 -0.68 -14.91
C LEU A 80 -8.00 -0.81 -13.86
N LYS A 81 -9.01 0.05 -13.99
CA LYS A 81 -10.32 -0.11 -13.35
C LYS A 81 -11.12 -1.17 -14.09
N MET A 82 -11.99 -1.87 -13.36
CA MET A 82 -12.98 -2.76 -13.94
C MET A 82 -14.05 -1.99 -14.74
N GLY A 83 -14.28 -0.73 -14.41
CA GLY A 83 -15.19 0.17 -15.12
C GLY A 83 -15.92 1.12 -14.17
N ARG A 84 -16.92 1.84 -14.70
CA ARG A 84 -17.85 2.66 -13.90
C ARG A 84 -19.24 2.06 -13.91
N PHE A 85 -19.93 2.12 -12.79
CA PHE A 85 -21.31 1.67 -12.67
C PHE A 85 -22.21 2.85 -12.26
N ARG A 86 -23.36 2.97 -12.90
CA ARG A 86 -24.34 4.04 -12.65
C ARG A 86 -25.69 3.44 -12.31
N ILE A 87 -26.19 3.73 -11.12
CA ILE A 87 -27.49 3.28 -10.61
C ILE A 87 -28.46 4.45 -10.61
N ARG A 88 -29.66 4.22 -11.17
CA ARG A 88 -30.74 5.20 -11.24
C ARG A 88 -32.05 4.59 -10.77
N LEU A 89 -32.78 5.36 -9.96
CA LEU A 89 -34.11 5.02 -9.47
C LEU A 89 -35.17 5.83 -10.22
N ASN A 90 -36.34 5.22 -10.48
CA ASN A 90 -37.48 5.90 -11.10
C ASN A 90 -38.80 5.49 -10.45
N PRO A 91 -39.60 6.41 -9.87
CA PRO A 91 -39.31 7.83 -9.66
C PRO A 91 -38.04 8.08 -8.84
N ASN A 92 -37.28 9.12 -9.17
CA ASN A 92 -35.96 9.36 -8.57
C ASN A 92 -36.07 10.12 -7.23
N PRO A 93 -35.71 9.51 -6.09
CA PRO A 93 -35.76 10.14 -4.76
C PRO A 93 -34.61 11.13 -4.51
N PHE A 94 -33.56 11.11 -5.35
CA PHE A 94 -32.36 11.94 -5.27
C PHE A 94 -32.46 13.22 -6.13
N VAL A 95 -33.65 13.55 -6.65
CA VAL A 95 -33.89 14.79 -7.41
C VAL A 95 -34.90 15.64 -6.66
N ASN A 96 -34.63 16.94 -6.52
CA ASN A 96 -35.47 17.89 -5.78
C ASN A 96 -35.77 17.43 -4.33
N GLN A 97 -34.79 16.81 -3.70
CA GLN A 97 -34.86 16.26 -2.35
C GLN A 97 -34.65 17.35 -1.29
N SER A 98 -35.40 17.26 -0.19
CA SER A 98 -35.11 18.06 1.01
C SER A 98 -34.15 17.33 1.96
N LEU A 99 -34.01 16.00 1.78
CA LEU A 99 -33.10 15.15 2.51
C LEU A 99 -32.18 14.43 1.51
N PHE A 100 -30.87 14.63 1.66
CA PHE A 100 -29.83 13.79 1.09
C PHE A 100 -28.84 13.47 2.20
N ARG A 101 -28.42 12.21 2.30
CA ARG A 101 -27.41 11.79 3.24
C ARG A 101 -26.61 10.62 2.69
N GLN A 102 -25.30 10.75 2.57
CA GLN A 102 -24.38 9.68 2.23
C GLN A 102 -23.41 9.51 3.40
N GLU A 103 -23.37 8.32 4.02
CA GLU A 103 -22.53 8.03 5.17
C GLU A 103 -21.67 6.79 4.94
N LEU A 104 -20.39 6.89 5.31
CA LEU A 104 -19.52 5.74 5.52
C LEU A 104 -19.72 5.22 6.95
N LYS A 105 -20.30 4.03 7.09
CA LYS A 105 -20.45 3.32 8.36
C LYS A 105 -19.14 2.59 8.66
N LEU A 106 -18.18 3.32 9.23
CA LEU A 106 -16.78 2.88 9.31
C LEU A 106 -16.62 1.57 10.08
N LYS A 107 -17.34 1.43 11.20
CA LYS A 107 -17.33 0.23 12.05
C LYS A 107 -17.71 -1.05 11.29
N ASP A 108 -18.71 -0.94 10.41
CA ASP A 108 -19.32 -2.09 9.73
C ASP A 108 -18.86 -2.23 8.27
N GLY A 109 -18.14 -1.23 7.73
CA GLY A 109 -17.50 -1.25 6.42
C GLY A 109 -18.46 -1.17 5.23
N TYR A 110 -19.47 -0.31 5.30
CA TYR A 110 -20.40 -0.08 4.19
C TYR A 110 -20.79 1.40 4.02
N ILE A 111 -21.28 1.75 2.84
CA ILE A 111 -21.86 3.07 2.56
C ILE A 111 -23.38 2.97 2.57
N GLU A 112 -24.03 3.93 3.23
CA GLU A 112 -25.47 4.09 3.26
C GLU A 112 -25.85 5.45 2.65
N ILE A 113 -26.76 5.42 1.67
CA ILE A 113 -27.25 6.61 0.97
C ILE A 113 -28.76 6.71 1.16
N GLU A 114 -29.21 7.80 1.74
CA GLU A 114 -30.62 8.09 2.00
C GLU A 114 -31.07 9.33 1.23
N ALA A 115 -32.28 9.28 0.70
CA ALA A 115 -32.92 10.46 0.11
C ALA A 115 -34.44 10.47 0.24
N GLY A 116 -35.01 11.67 0.16
CA GLY A 116 -36.46 11.87 0.12
C GLY A 116 -36.91 13.24 0.63
N LYS A 117 -38.13 13.27 1.18
CA LYS A 117 -38.72 14.42 1.86
C LYS A 117 -38.77 14.13 3.36
N ASN A 118 -38.46 15.13 4.19
CA ASN A 118 -38.52 15.10 5.67
C ASN A 118 -37.23 14.62 6.38
N SER A 119 -37.18 13.39 6.91
CA SER A 119 -36.14 12.91 7.85
C SER A 119 -35.65 11.49 7.54
N SER A 120 -34.49 11.08 8.10
CA SER A 120 -33.90 9.74 7.89
C SER A 120 -34.82 8.59 8.32
N GLU A 121 -35.51 8.70 9.46
CA GLU A 121 -36.54 7.73 9.87
C GLU A 121 -37.68 7.58 8.84
N ASN A 122 -37.82 8.58 7.97
CA ASN A 122 -38.81 8.65 6.92
C ASN A 122 -38.26 8.68 5.48
N ALA A 123 -37.00 8.26 5.27
CA ALA A 123 -36.37 8.29 3.96
C ALA A 123 -37.21 7.59 2.88
N ALA A 124 -37.33 8.22 1.71
CA ALA A 124 -38.08 7.67 0.59
C ALA A 124 -37.33 6.49 -0.06
N ALA A 125 -36.00 6.57 -0.02
CA ALA A 125 -35.10 5.50 -0.43
C ALA A 125 -33.89 5.42 0.51
N GLN A 126 -33.41 4.19 0.70
CA GLN A 126 -32.16 3.85 1.34
C GLN A 126 -31.42 2.88 0.41
N VAL A 127 -30.17 3.21 0.06
CA VAL A 127 -29.30 2.38 -0.76
C VAL A 127 -28.06 2.04 0.06
N LYS A 128 -27.80 0.74 0.22
CA LYS A 128 -26.63 0.22 0.91
C LYS A 128 -25.65 -0.35 -0.11
N LEU A 129 -24.42 0.12 -0.08
CA LEU A 129 -23.32 -0.40 -0.88
C LEU A 129 -22.27 -1.02 0.04
N TRP A 130 -21.88 -2.27 -0.23
CA TRP A 130 -20.86 -2.96 0.54
C TRP A 130 -20.03 -3.90 -0.34
N VAL A 131 -18.79 -4.15 0.08
CA VAL A 131 -17.88 -5.09 -0.56
C VAL A 131 -17.81 -6.33 0.33
N ASP A 132 -18.05 -7.51 -0.23
CA ASP A 132 -17.81 -8.76 0.49
C ASP A 132 -16.29 -8.91 0.73
N VAL A 133 -15.90 -9.05 2.00
CA VAL A 133 -14.48 -9.16 2.36
C VAL A 133 -13.89 -10.50 1.93
N TYR A 134 -14.70 -11.55 1.85
CA TYR A 134 -14.24 -12.92 1.60
C TYR A 134 -14.49 -13.39 0.17
N ASN A 135 -15.38 -12.72 -0.56
CA ASN A 135 -15.68 -13.01 -1.96
C ASN A 135 -15.57 -11.71 -2.76
N PRO A 136 -15.01 -11.73 -3.98
CA PRO A 136 -14.74 -10.50 -4.74
C PRO A 136 -16.00 -9.94 -5.41
N VAL A 137 -16.97 -9.52 -4.59
CA VAL A 137 -18.32 -9.09 -4.98
C VAL A 137 -18.66 -7.75 -4.34
N VAL A 138 -19.18 -6.82 -5.15
CA VAL A 138 -19.81 -5.59 -4.67
C VAL A 138 -21.32 -5.76 -4.71
N HIS A 139 -21.97 -5.43 -3.59
CA HIS A 139 -23.41 -5.51 -3.42
C HIS A 139 -24.02 -4.12 -3.35
N VAL A 140 -25.16 -3.94 -4.02
CA VAL A 140 -25.99 -2.72 -3.95
C VAL A 140 -27.43 -3.13 -3.62
N ASP A 141 -27.82 -2.90 -2.38
CA ASP A 141 -29.15 -3.17 -1.87
C ASP A 141 -29.98 -1.88 -1.86
N VAL A 142 -31.09 -1.86 -2.61
CA VAL A 142 -31.98 -0.71 -2.75
C VAL A 142 -33.29 -0.99 -2.03
N GLU A 143 -33.64 -0.18 -1.03
CA GLU A 143 -34.93 -0.21 -0.36
C GLU A 143 -35.68 1.13 -0.56
N THR A 144 -36.95 1.06 -0.93
CA THR A 144 -37.78 2.23 -1.23
C THR A 144 -39.19 2.11 -0.64
N ARG A 145 -39.79 3.24 -0.26
CA ARG A 145 -41.15 3.28 0.30
C ARG A 145 -42.23 2.99 -0.75
N GLN A 146 -42.07 3.59 -1.92
CA GLN A 146 -42.93 3.39 -3.09
C GLN A 146 -42.30 2.39 -4.06
N LYS A 147 -43.12 1.72 -4.87
CA LYS A 147 -42.59 0.86 -5.93
C LYS A 147 -41.79 1.71 -6.92
N THR A 148 -40.56 1.30 -7.16
CA THR A 148 -39.55 2.06 -7.91
C THR A 148 -38.89 1.11 -8.92
N ASP A 149 -38.73 1.56 -10.16
CA ASP A 149 -37.85 0.89 -11.13
C ASP A 149 -36.40 1.24 -10.83
N VAL A 150 -35.51 0.26 -10.96
CA VAL A 150 -34.06 0.48 -10.85
C VAL A 150 -33.40 0.13 -12.17
N SER A 151 -32.51 1.00 -12.63
CA SER A 151 -31.62 0.75 -13.77
C SER A 151 -30.17 0.84 -13.31
N VAL A 152 -29.35 -0.10 -13.78
CA VAL A 152 -27.91 -0.10 -13.55
C VAL A 152 -27.18 -0.21 -14.87
N ALA A 153 -26.23 0.68 -15.10
CA ALA A 153 -25.39 0.68 -16.29
C ALA A 153 -23.95 0.32 -15.94
N TYR A 154 -23.35 -0.61 -16.67
CA TYR A 154 -21.91 -0.77 -16.77
C TYR A 154 -21.38 0.17 -17.87
N GLU A 155 -20.45 1.05 -17.54
CA GLU A 155 -19.87 2.06 -18.43
C GLU A 155 -18.37 1.80 -18.61
N ASN A 156 -17.92 1.64 -19.86
CA ASN A 156 -16.53 1.36 -20.21
C ASN A 156 -16.02 2.23 -21.37
N TRP A 157 -14.80 2.75 -21.23
CA TRP A 157 -14.11 3.60 -22.22
C TRP A 157 -13.15 2.81 -23.12
N ARG A 158 -12.72 1.61 -22.71
CA ARG A 158 -11.76 0.77 -23.47
C ARG A 158 -12.46 -0.07 -24.54
N THR A 159 -13.12 0.60 -25.50
CA THR A 159 -13.96 -0.06 -26.53
C THR A 159 -13.26 -0.34 -27.86
N SER A 160 -12.04 0.14 -28.00
CA SER A 160 -11.13 -0.09 -29.14
C SER A 160 -9.70 -0.11 -28.64
N ASP A 161 -8.83 -0.81 -29.36
CA ASP A 161 -7.40 -0.78 -29.08
C ASP A 161 -6.88 0.65 -29.19
N LYS A 162 -5.97 1.02 -28.29
CA LYS A 162 -5.43 2.38 -28.20
C LYS A 162 -3.91 2.33 -28.17
N GLU A 163 -3.27 3.05 -29.09
CA GLU A 163 -1.85 3.33 -28.99
C GLU A 163 -1.64 4.45 -27.96
N LEU A 164 -0.84 4.19 -26.93
CA LEU A 164 -0.45 5.20 -25.95
C LEU A 164 0.66 6.07 -26.55
N ALA A 165 0.44 7.38 -26.60
CA ALA A 165 1.40 8.32 -27.14
C ALA A 165 2.70 8.32 -26.31
N LEU A 166 3.84 8.39 -27.01
CA LEU A 166 5.15 8.49 -26.38
C LEU A 166 5.19 9.72 -25.44
N GLY A 167 5.72 9.53 -24.23
CA GLY A 167 5.76 10.56 -23.19
C GLY A 167 4.76 10.31 -22.06
N LYS A 168 4.18 11.38 -21.50
CA LYS A 168 3.45 11.31 -20.22
C LYS A 168 2.15 10.50 -20.22
N GLU A 169 1.54 10.26 -21.38
CA GLU A 169 0.42 9.31 -21.45
C GLU A 169 0.85 7.90 -21.00
N ARG A 170 2.05 7.46 -21.39
CA ARG A 170 2.62 6.18 -20.97
C ARG A 170 3.09 6.15 -19.52
N PHE A 171 2.98 7.23 -18.75
CA PHE A 171 3.33 7.19 -17.33
C PHE A 171 2.38 6.27 -16.52
N GLY A 172 1.19 5.97 -17.07
CA GLY A 172 0.30 4.90 -16.62
C GLY A 172 0.86 3.48 -16.80
N ALA A 173 1.85 3.32 -17.68
CA ALA A 173 2.68 2.13 -17.92
C ALA A 173 4.16 2.49 -17.73
N PHE A 174 4.52 3.02 -16.56
CA PHE A 174 5.74 3.82 -16.34
C PHE A 174 7.01 3.24 -16.97
N GLY A 175 7.23 1.93 -16.87
CA GLY A 175 8.42 1.31 -17.43
C GLY A 175 8.47 1.18 -18.95
N LEU A 176 7.50 1.73 -19.69
CA LEU A 176 7.46 1.85 -21.15
C LEU A 176 7.38 3.32 -21.62
N GLU A 177 7.56 4.32 -20.74
CA GLU A 177 7.51 5.76 -21.06
C GLU A 177 8.43 6.10 -22.24
N GLY A 178 9.65 5.54 -22.24
CA GLY A 178 10.65 5.70 -23.30
C GLY A 178 10.73 4.56 -24.31
N TYR A 179 9.83 3.57 -24.27
CA TYR A 179 9.91 2.45 -25.20
C TYR A 179 9.82 2.95 -26.66
N PRO A 180 10.81 2.66 -27.54
CA PRO A 180 10.82 3.18 -28.91
C PRO A 180 9.73 2.60 -29.79
N GLY A 181 9.20 1.43 -29.42
CA GLY A 181 8.11 0.79 -30.14
C GLY A 181 6.74 1.37 -29.83
N LYS A 182 5.73 0.79 -30.47
CA LYS A 182 4.34 1.06 -30.16
C LYS A 182 3.96 0.40 -28.84
N VAL A 183 3.26 1.14 -28.00
CA VAL A 183 2.62 0.63 -26.79
C VAL A 183 1.13 0.65 -27.08
N ILE A 184 0.54 -0.52 -27.26
CA ILE A 184 -0.87 -0.68 -27.60
C ILE A 184 -1.56 -1.32 -26.41
N ARG A 185 -2.58 -0.65 -25.88
CA ARG A 185 -3.53 -1.26 -24.96
C ARG A 185 -4.70 -1.83 -25.75
N THR A 186 -4.95 -3.11 -25.58
CA THR A 186 -6.05 -3.85 -26.19
C THR A 186 -7.38 -3.45 -25.56
N LYS A 187 -8.44 -3.51 -26.35
CA LYS A 187 -9.80 -3.24 -25.88
C LYS A 187 -10.29 -4.30 -24.90
N ASP A 188 -11.25 -3.92 -24.08
CA ASP A 188 -12.02 -4.87 -23.30
C ASP A 188 -13.09 -5.55 -24.15
N SER A 189 -13.55 -6.70 -23.67
CA SER A 189 -14.68 -7.44 -24.22
C SER A 189 -15.91 -7.29 -23.33
N THR A 190 -17.09 -7.27 -23.93
CA THR A 190 -18.36 -7.18 -23.20
C THR A 190 -19.43 -8.00 -23.90
N GLU A 191 -20.16 -8.81 -23.14
CA GLU A 191 -21.26 -9.65 -23.60
C GLU A 191 -22.48 -9.37 -22.72
N GLN A 192 -23.62 -9.08 -23.35
CA GLN A 192 -24.88 -8.83 -22.66
C GLN A 192 -25.85 -9.97 -23.00
N ASN A 193 -26.38 -10.65 -21.98
CA ASN A 193 -27.31 -11.77 -22.14
C ASN A 193 -28.31 -11.82 -20.97
N GLU A 194 -29.23 -12.79 -20.98
CA GLU A 194 -30.30 -12.91 -19.97
C GLU A 194 -29.79 -13.01 -18.52
N LYS A 195 -28.54 -13.43 -18.30
CA LYS A 195 -27.94 -13.53 -16.97
C LYS A 195 -27.35 -12.19 -16.48
N GLY A 196 -27.08 -11.24 -17.37
CA GLY A 196 -26.48 -9.95 -17.01
C GLY A 196 -25.51 -9.38 -18.07
N VAL A 197 -24.59 -8.53 -17.61
CA VAL A 197 -23.52 -7.96 -18.43
C VAL A 197 -22.18 -8.56 -17.97
N LEU A 198 -21.58 -9.41 -18.80
CA LEU A 198 -20.23 -9.91 -18.65
C LEU A 198 -19.24 -8.90 -19.26
N PHE A 199 -18.18 -8.56 -18.54
CA PHE A 199 -17.12 -7.67 -19.02
C PHE A 199 -15.76 -8.20 -18.59
N TYR A 200 -14.75 -8.12 -19.46
CA TYR A 200 -13.40 -8.56 -19.12
C TYR A 200 -12.34 -7.96 -20.05
N HIS A 201 -11.13 -7.89 -19.51
CA HIS A 201 -9.90 -7.69 -20.24
C HIS A 201 -9.12 -9.01 -20.23
N ARG A 202 -8.55 -9.39 -21.37
CA ARG A 202 -7.66 -10.55 -21.48
C ARG A 202 -6.40 -10.11 -22.19
N ASN A 203 -5.27 -10.26 -21.51
CA ASN A 203 -3.98 -9.90 -22.08
C ASN A 203 -3.72 -10.72 -23.36
N PRO A 204 -3.22 -10.09 -24.45
CA PRO A 204 -2.81 -10.78 -25.67
C PRO A 204 -1.66 -11.75 -25.44
N LYS A 205 -1.36 -12.58 -26.45
CA LYS A 205 -0.24 -13.54 -26.40
C LYS A 205 1.13 -12.89 -26.52
N GLU A 206 1.22 -11.80 -27.29
CA GLU A 206 2.42 -11.01 -27.55
C GLU A 206 1.94 -9.55 -27.65
N LYS A 207 2.67 -8.50 -27.23
CA LYS A 207 3.98 -8.41 -26.57
C LYS A 207 3.76 -8.01 -25.11
N LEU A 208 4.17 -8.85 -24.16
CA LEU A 208 3.98 -8.57 -22.73
C LEU A 208 5.21 -7.87 -22.15
N VAL A 209 5.01 -7.01 -21.15
CA VAL A 209 6.12 -6.30 -20.48
C VAL A 209 7.27 -7.22 -20.02
N PRO A 210 7.03 -8.39 -19.39
CA PRO A 210 8.10 -9.31 -19.01
C PRO A 210 8.98 -9.75 -20.19
N GLU A 211 8.37 -10.08 -21.34
CA GLU A 211 9.10 -10.47 -22.56
C GLU A 211 10.00 -9.34 -23.07
N VAL A 212 9.48 -8.11 -23.09
CA VAL A 212 10.24 -6.92 -23.49
C VAL A 212 11.44 -6.70 -22.54
N TYR A 213 11.27 -6.95 -21.24
CA TYR A 213 12.35 -6.76 -20.26
C TYR A 213 13.40 -7.87 -20.30
N ILE A 214 13.02 -9.11 -20.64
CA ILE A 214 13.94 -10.23 -20.85
C ILE A 214 14.89 -9.92 -22.01
N GLU A 215 14.35 -9.50 -23.16
CA GLU A 215 15.13 -9.13 -24.34
C GLU A 215 16.04 -7.92 -24.03
N LEU A 216 15.49 -6.86 -23.41
CA LEU A 216 16.21 -5.63 -23.09
C LEU A 216 17.44 -5.87 -22.20
N GLN A 217 17.38 -6.87 -21.32
CA GLN A 217 18.42 -7.18 -20.34
C GLN A 217 19.25 -8.43 -20.72
N GLU A 218 19.08 -8.97 -21.94
CA GLU A 218 19.79 -10.16 -22.42
C GLU A 218 19.63 -11.41 -21.52
N LEU A 219 18.41 -11.62 -21.01
CA LEU A 219 18.07 -12.68 -20.06
C LEU A 219 17.41 -13.90 -20.72
N ASP A 220 17.51 -14.07 -22.04
CA ASP A 220 16.82 -15.13 -22.80
C ASP A 220 17.07 -16.54 -22.24
N ASN A 221 18.29 -16.81 -21.79
CA ASN A 221 18.67 -18.10 -21.19
C ASN A 221 18.00 -18.39 -19.84
N TYR A 222 17.31 -17.42 -19.26
CA TYR A 222 16.61 -17.50 -17.97
C TYR A 222 15.09 -17.28 -18.12
N ALA A 223 14.58 -17.14 -19.35
CA ALA A 223 13.18 -16.75 -19.60
C ALA A 223 12.17 -17.68 -18.90
N GLU A 224 12.42 -19.00 -18.91
CA GLU A 224 11.57 -20.00 -18.25
C GLU A 224 11.64 -19.98 -16.71
N GLU A 225 12.67 -19.36 -16.13
CA GLU A 225 12.81 -19.20 -14.67
C GLU A 225 12.13 -17.92 -14.17
N ILE A 226 11.97 -16.92 -15.04
CA ILE A 226 11.43 -15.61 -14.71
C ILE A 226 9.90 -15.68 -14.64
N ASN A 227 9.33 -15.18 -13.55
CA ASN A 227 7.90 -15.21 -13.37
C ASN A 227 7.20 -14.20 -14.30
N ASP A 228 6.24 -14.68 -15.09
CA ASP A 228 5.35 -13.87 -15.90
C ASP A 228 3.90 -14.04 -15.39
N ASP A 229 3.45 -13.02 -14.68
CA ASP A 229 2.11 -12.93 -14.07
C ASP A 229 1.08 -12.22 -14.97
N LEU A 230 1.49 -11.77 -16.16
CA LEU A 230 0.65 -11.10 -17.16
C LEU A 230 0.21 -12.04 -18.28
N LYS A 231 0.97 -13.11 -18.55
CA LYS A 231 0.62 -14.11 -19.58
C LYS A 231 -0.74 -14.74 -19.31
N ASP A 232 -1.60 -14.73 -20.32
CA ASP A 232 -2.97 -15.27 -20.25
C ASP A 232 -3.82 -14.70 -19.11
N ARG A 233 -3.38 -13.59 -18.51
CA ARG A 233 -4.08 -12.93 -17.41
C ARG A 233 -5.39 -12.37 -17.92
N THR A 234 -6.46 -12.73 -17.24
CA THR A 234 -7.81 -12.25 -17.52
C THR A 234 -8.40 -11.67 -16.25
N PHE A 235 -8.95 -10.47 -16.34
CA PHE A 235 -9.63 -9.81 -15.24
C PHE A 235 -10.92 -9.16 -15.71
N GLY A 236 -11.92 -9.12 -14.85
CA GLY A 236 -13.24 -8.63 -15.23
C GLY A 236 -14.29 -9.07 -14.24
N GLY A 237 -15.54 -9.09 -14.69
CA GLY A 237 -16.65 -9.44 -13.84
C GLY A 237 -17.98 -9.55 -14.58
N MET A 238 -19.02 -9.68 -13.78
CA MET A 238 -20.39 -9.77 -14.24
C MET A 238 -21.27 -8.88 -13.37
N LEU A 239 -22.01 -7.99 -14.03
CA LEU A 239 -23.10 -7.21 -13.44
C LEU A 239 -24.41 -7.99 -13.61
N PHE A 240 -25.10 -8.27 -12.52
CA PHE A 240 -26.36 -9.02 -12.52
C PHE A 240 -27.25 -8.64 -11.34
N GLY A 241 -28.51 -9.05 -11.39
CA GLY A 241 -29.47 -8.86 -10.32
C GLY A 241 -30.75 -9.64 -10.60
N ASP A 242 -31.32 -10.26 -9.56
CA ASP A 242 -32.55 -11.03 -9.70
C ASP A 242 -33.71 -10.12 -10.10
N GLY A 243 -34.47 -10.53 -11.11
CA GLY A 243 -35.58 -9.72 -11.62
C GLY A 243 -35.15 -8.53 -12.49
N PHE A 244 -33.90 -8.49 -12.96
CA PHE A 244 -33.46 -7.54 -13.97
C PHE A 244 -33.48 -8.16 -15.38
N GLU A 245 -33.58 -7.31 -16.39
CA GLU A 245 -33.44 -7.65 -17.80
C GLU A 245 -32.49 -6.66 -18.49
N THR A 246 -31.84 -7.11 -19.54
CA THR A 246 -30.93 -6.32 -20.35
C THR A 246 -31.70 -5.34 -21.24
N THR A 247 -31.25 -4.10 -21.30
CA THR A 247 -31.83 -3.07 -22.20
C THR A 247 -30.78 -2.51 -23.16
N GLU A 248 -31.08 -1.38 -23.79
CA GLU A 248 -30.28 -0.79 -24.85
C GLU A 248 -28.84 -0.43 -24.43
N VAL A 249 -27.92 -0.63 -25.37
CA VAL A 249 -26.55 -0.11 -25.28
C VAL A 249 -26.56 1.36 -25.71
N ALA A 250 -25.90 2.21 -24.94
CA ALA A 250 -25.78 3.64 -25.22
C ALA A 250 -24.31 4.07 -25.31
N ASN A 251 -24.08 5.27 -25.85
CA ASN A 251 -22.80 5.96 -25.77
C ASN A 251 -22.96 7.20 -24.90
N GLY A 252 -21.89 7.62 -24.24
CA GLY A 252 -21.85 8.84 -23.44
C GLY A 252 -20.44 9.38 -23.32
N GLU A 253 -20.32 10.51 -22.63
CA GLU A 253 -19.04 11.12 -22.29
C GLU A 253 -19.10 11.56 -20.82
N TYR A 254 -18.00 11.38 -20.09
CA TYR A 254 -17.86 11.86 -18.72
C TYR A 254 -16.43 12.34 -18.51
N GLN A 255 -16.27 13.56 -17.99
CA GLN A 255 -14.96 14.18 -17.74
C GLN A 255 -14.02 14.13 -18.96
N GLY A 256 -14.57 14.33 -20.17
CA GLY A 256 -13.83 14.30 -21.43
C GLY A 256 -13.52 12.90 -21.97
N THR A 257 -13.97 11.83 -21.30
CA THR A 257 -13.76 10.45 -21.74
C THR A 257 -15.04 9.86 -22.33
N SER A 258 -15.00 9.48 -23.61
CA SER A 258 -16.07 8.73 -24.28
C SER A 258 -16.20 7.32 -23.72
N TYR A 259 -17.43 6.83 -23.55
CA TYR A 259 -17.70 5.48 -23.07
C TYR A 259 -18.92 4.85 -23.75
N LYS A 260 -18.98 3.51 -23.71
CA LYS A 260 -20.18 2.71 -23.99
C LYS A 260 -20.82 2.24 -22.69
N SER A 261 -22.14 2.11 -22.71
CA SER A 261 -22.97 1.80 -21.55
C SER A 261 -23.88 0.61 -21.84
N TRP A 262 -23.79 -0.45 -21.04
CA TRP A 262 -24.65 -1.63 -21.10
C TRP A 262 -25.56 -1.67 -19.89
N LYS A 263 -26.87 -1.69 -20.11
CA LYS A 263 -27.85 -1.44 -19.06
C LYS A 263 -28.64 -2.68 -18.66
N LEU A 264 -28.89 -2.80 -17.36
CA LEU A 264 -29.90 -3.65 -16.77
C LEU A 264 -31.04 -2.78 -16.22
N LYS A 265 -32.28 -3.26 -16.32
CA LYS A 265 -33.46 -2.62 -15.71
C LYS A 265 -34.29 -3.67 -14.97
N SER A 266 -34.86 -3.31 -13.83
CA SER A 266 -35.83 -4.14 -13.13
C SER A 266 -37.04 -4.45 -14.02
N LYS A 267 -37.41 -5.73 -14.15
CA LYS A 267 -38.57 -6.19 -14.94
C LYS A 267 -39.89 -5.60 -14.45
N THR A 268 -39.99 -5.36 -13.14
CA THR A 268 -41.17 -4.74 -12.52
C THR A 268 -40.76 -3.76 -11.43
N PRO A 269 -41.51 -2.66 -11.22
CA PRO A 269 -41.29 -1.77 -10.09
C PRO A 269 -41.41 -2.51 -8.75
N GLY A 270 -40.35 -2.42 -7.94
CA GLY A 270 -40.23 -3.10 -6.66
C GLY A 270 -39.96 -2.13 -5.51
N LYS A 271 -40.17 -2.59 -4.27
CA LYS A 271 -39.73 -1.85 -3.07
C LYS A 271 -38.31 -2.24 -2.64
N LYS A 272 -37.85 -3.40 -3.06
CA LYS A 272 -36.52 -3.93 -2.80
C LYS A 272 -35.90 -4.41 -4.10
N HIS A 273 -34.64 -4.07 -4.33
CA HIS A 273 -33.84 -4.59 -5.44
C HIS A 273 -32.45 -4.89 -4.91
N ALA A 274 -31.81 -5.94 -5.43
CA ALA A 274 -30.44 -6.29 -5.13
C ALA A 274 -29.67 -6.42 -6.44
N ILE A 275 -28.53 -5.74 -6.51
CA ILE A 275 -27.61 -5.78 -7.64
C ILE A 275 -26.26 -6.26 -7.13
N CYS A 276 -25.61 -7.11 -7.91
CA CYS A 276 -24.29 -7.64 -7.61
C CYS A 276 -23.34 -7.36 -8.78
N ILE A 277 -22.09 -7.04 -8.44
CA ILE A 277 -20.97 -6.97 -9.37
C ILE A 277 -19.93 -7.98 -8.87
N ALA A 278 -19.96 -9.20 -9.41
CA ALA A 278 -18.96 -10.22 -9.11
C ALA A 278 -17.74 -10.02 -10.01
N THR A 279 -16.53 -10.12 -9.45
CA THR A 279 -15.29 -9.96 -10.22
C THR A 279 -14.41 -11.20 -10.10
N HIS A 280 -13.57 -11.44 -11.10
CA HIS A 280 -12.60 -12.52 -11.10
C HIS A 280 -11.30 -12.08 -11.78
N ILE A 281 -10.17 -12.59 -11.30
CA ILE A 281 -8.83 -12.31 -11.84
C ILE A 281 -8.03 -13.61 -11.76
N GLU A 282 -7.47 -14.04 -12.88
CA GLU A 282 -6.68 -15.28 -12.93
C GLU A 282 -5.88 -15.36 -14.23
N GLN A 283 -4.75 -16.09 -14.22
CA GLN A 283 -4.07 -16.55 -15.43
C GLN A 283 -4.63 -17.92 -15.83
N THR A 284 -5.38 -17.97 -16.94
CA THR A 284 -5.98 -19.22 -17.44
C THR A 284 -5.62 -19.46 -18.90
N GLN A 285 -5.25 -20.70 -19.23
CA GLN A 285 -4.93 -21.07 -20.63
C GLN A 285 -6.07 -20.76 -21.61
N THR A 286 -7.33 -20.84 -21.15
CA THR A 286 -8.51 -20.54 -21.97
C THR A 286 -9.43 -19.56 -21.29
N LEU A 287 -10.14 -18.77 -22.10
CA LEU A 287 -11.18 -17.85 -21.63
C LEU A 287 -12.34 -18.60 -20.96
N ASP A 288 -12.70 -19.78 -21.44
CA ASP A 288 -13.81 -20.56 -20.88
C ASP A 288 -13.52 -21.03 -19.45
N ALA A 289 -12.27 -21.39 -19.14
CA ALA A 289 -11.86 -21.72 -17.78
C ALA A 289 -12.02 -20.51 -16.84
N TRP A 290 -11.62 -19.32 -17.29
CA TRP A 290 -11.81 -18.09 -16.51
C TRP A 290 -13.30 -17.76 -16.33
N LYS A 291 -14.11 -17.87 -17.39
CA LYS A 291 -15.58 -17.65 -17.33
C LYS A 291 -16.23 -18.64 -16.35
N HIS A 292 -15.77 -19.89 -16.32
CA HIS A 292 -16.27 -20.89 -15.36
C HIS A 292 -16.02 -20.46 -13.91
N ASN A 293 -14.80 -20.01 -13.58
CA ASN A 293 -14.44 -19.58 -12.23
C ASN A 293 -15.15 -18.28 -11.82
N LEU A 294 -15.35 -17.33 -12.75
CA LEU A 294 -16.20 -16.17 -12.51
C LEU A 294 -17.64 -16.58 -12.17
N LEU A 295 -18.22 -17.53 -12.90
CA LEU A 295 -19.59 -18.00 -12.65
C LEU A 295 -19.73 -18.68 -11.28
N GLN A 296 -18.68 -19.32 -10.76
CA GLN A 296 -18.70 -19.81 -9.37
C GLN A 296 -18.82 -18.66 -8.37
N THR A 297 -18.15 -17.53 -8.61
CA THR A 297 -18.28 -16.31 -7.78
C THR A 297 -19.70 -15.74 -7.86
N VAL A 298 -20.29 -15.72 -9.07
CA VAL A 298 -21.70 -15.31 -9.27
C VAL A 298 -22.65 -16.21 -8.48
N ASP A 299 -22.47 -17.53 -8.54
CA ASP A 299 -23.30 -18.49 -7.80
C ASP A 299 -23.16 -18.31 -6.27
N VAL A 300 -21.96 -18.00 -5.77
CA VAL A 300 -21.73 -17.71 -4.35
C VAL A 300 -22.47 -16.46 -3.91
N ALA A 301 -22.41 -15.39 -4.71
CA ALA A 301 -23.05 -14.11 -4.42
C ALA A 301 -24.59 -14.22 -4.27
N GLN A 302 -25.23 -15.18 -4.95
CA GLN A 302 -26.68 -15.37 -4.94
C GLN A 302 -27.19 -16.26 -3.78
N LYS A 303 -26.37 -17.16 -3.23
CA LYS A 303 -26.84 -18.21 -2.30
C LYS A 303 -27.27 -17.68 -0.94
N GLU A 304 -26.44 -16.88 -0.27
CA GLU A 304 -26.69 -16.40 1.11
C GLU A 304 -26.15 -14.97 1.34
N PRO A 305 -26.59 -13.94 0.58
CA PRO A 305 -26.01 -12.59 0.64
C PRO A 305 -26.11 -11.93 2.03
N GLN A 306 -27.18 -12.21 2.80
CA GLN A 306 -27.30 -11.69 4.17
C GLN A 306 -26.23 -12.28 5.11
N LYS A 307 -25.88 -13.55 4.92
CA LYS A 307 -24.83 -14.21 5.71
C LYS A 307 -23.45 -13.68 5.33
N ALA A 308 -23.22 -13.40 4.04
CA ALA A 308 -22.02 -12.72 3.57
C ALA A 308 -21.89 -11.32 4.21
N PHE A 309 -22.96 -10.53 4.22
CA PHE A 309 -22.96 -9.22 4.89
C PHE A 309 -22.60 -9.33 6.39
N VAL A 310 -23.22 -10.26 7.12
CA VAL A 310 -22.90 -10.48 8.55
C VAL A 310 -21.43 -10.85 8.75
N LYS A 311 -20.86 -11.68 7.88
CA LYS A 311 -19.43 -12.04 7.92
C LYS A 311 -18.53 -10.84 7.63
N THR A 312 -18.86 -10.02 6.63
CA THR A 312 -18.15 -8.78 6.32
C THR A 312 -18.15 -7.83 7.51
N VAL A 313 -19.31 -7.58 8.11
CA VAL A 313 -19.45 -6.74 9.31
C VAL A 313 -18.63 -7.31 10.47
N SER A 314 -18.68 -8.63 10.67
CA SER A 314 -17.85 -9.27 11.70
C SER A 314 -16.35 -9.10 11.44
N TRP A 315 -15.91 -9.16 10.19
CA TRP A 315 -14.51 -8.96 9.84
C TRP A 315 -14.07 -7.51 10.15
N TRP A 316 -14.85 -6.51 9.76
CA TRP A 316 -14.54 -5.10 10.04
C TRP A 316 -14.52 -4.81 11.54
N ASN A 317 -15.47 -5.34 12.31
CA ASN A 317 -15.45 -5.22 13.76
C ASN A 317 -14.17 -5.82 14.37
N ASN A 318 -13.78 -7.03 13.94
CA ASN A 318 -12.54 -7.66 14.36
C ASN A 318 -11.32 -6.83 13.95
N PHE A 319 -11.31 -6.24 12.75
CA PHE A 319 -10.24 -5.37 12.26
C PHE A 319 -10.06 -4.13 13.16
N TRP A 320 -11.14 -3.50 13.61
CA TRP A 320 -11.09 -2.38 14.55
C TRP A 320 -10.65 -2.78 15.95
N ASP A 321 -10.98 -4.00 16.39
CA ASP A 321 -10.56 -4.54 17.70
C ASP A 321 -9.06 -4.89 17.75
N ARG A 322 -8.39 -5.06 16.60
CA ARG A 322 -6.94 -5.31 16.52
C ARG A 322 -6.13 -4.13 17.06
N SER A 323 -6.48 -2.91 16.67
CA SER A 323 -5.72 -1.70 16.98
C SER A 323 -6.54 -0.44 16.78
N TYR A 324 -6.25 0.58 17.58
CA TYR A 324 -6.81 1.90 17.43
C TYR A 324 -5.92 2.98 18.05
N ILE A 325 -6.05 4.21 17.55
CA ILE A 325 -5.53 5.43 18.20
C ILE A 325 -6.67 6.45 18.21
N PHE A 326 -7.19 6.75 19.40
CA PHE A 326 -8.24 7.75 19.59
C PHE A 326 -7.67 8.94 20.36
N ILE A 327 -7.59 10.10 19.70
CA ILE A 327 -7.02 11.32 20.25
C ILE A 327 -8.16 12.27 20.63
N GLN A 328 -8.07 12.88 21.82
CA GLN A 328 -9.12 13.72 22.40
C GLN A 328 -10.52 13.06 22.36
N PRO A 329 -10.66 11.78 22.77
CA PRO A 329 -11.88 11.02 22.54
C PRO A 329 -13.11 11.53 23.30
N GLU A 330 -12.92 12.30 24.36
CA GLU A 330 -14.03 12.92 25.11
C GLU A 330 -14.44 14.28 24.53
N LYS A 331 -13.68 14.84 23.57
CA LYS A 331 -13.91 16.14 22.94
C LYS A 331 -13.86 16.03 21.41
N PRO A 332 -14.84 15.36 20.78
CA PRO A 332 -14.87 15.25 19.32
C PRO A 332 -15.18 16.61 18.68
N GLU A 333 -14.14 17.25 18.16
CA GLU A 333 -14.20 18.56 17.49
C GLU A 333 -13.75 18.40 16.03
N THR A 334 -14.69 18.45 15.08
CA THR A 334 -14.41 18.17 13.66
C THR A 334 -13.43 19.14 13.01
N GLU A 335 -13.33 20.35 13.55
CA GLU A 335 -12.44 21.42 13.06
C GLU A 335 -11.07 21.41 13.74
N ASN A 336 -10.87 20.58 14.77
CA ASN A 336 -9.62 20.54 15.53
C ASN A 336 -8.62 19.58 14.85
N PRO A 337 -7.48 20.06 14.32
CA PRO A 337 -6.52 19.21 13.59
C PRO A 337 -5.97 18.04 14.41
N VAL A 338 -5.86 18.20 15.74
CA VAL A 338 -5.38 17.14 16.64
C VAL A 338 -6.40 16.00 16.74
N TRP A 339 -7.70 16.33 16.78
CA TRP A 339 -8.76 15.32 16.72
C TRP A 339 -8.88 14.71 15.32
N GLN A 340 -8.78 15.54 14.26
CA GLN A 340 -8.78 15.08 12.87
C GLN A 340 -7.67 14.06 12.61
N MET A 341 -6.47 14.26 13.17
CA MET A 341 -5.37 13.30 13.05
C MET A 341 -5.76 11.90 13.56
N GLY A 342 -6.43 11.81 14.71
CA GLY A 342 -6.94 10.53 15.23
C GLY A 342 -8.02 9.90 14.34
N ARG A 343 -8.91 10.71 13.76
CA ARG A 343 -9.90 10.25 12.77
C ARG A 343 -9.23 9.74 11.49
N ASN A 344 -8.32 10.54 10.94
CA ASN A 344 -7.70 10.30 9.65
C ASN A 344 -6.70 9.15 9.69
N TYR A 345 -6.07 8.88 10.83
CA TYR A 345 -5.36 7.62 11.07
C TYR A 345 -6.28 6.41 10.82
N GLN A 346 -7.51 6.43 11.36
CA GLN A 346 -8.45 5.32 11.20
C GLN A 346 -9.07 5.25 9.80
N LEU A 347 -9.38 6.39 9.18
CA LEU A 347 -9.87 6.43 7.80
C LEU A 347 -8.84 5.91 6.81
N PHE A 348 -7.56 6.26 7.00
CA PHE A 348 -6.49 5.76 6.15
C PHE A 348 -6.23 4.27 6.41
N ARG A 349 -6.27 3.82 7.67
CA ARG A 349 -6.23 2.38 8.00
C ARG A 349 -7.39 1.60 7.37
N TYR A 350 -8.60 2.17 7.29
CA TYR A 350 -9.73 1.57 6.55
C TYR A 350 -9.38 1.40 5.06
N GLN A 351 -8.81 2.41 4.40
CA GLN A 351 -8.38 2.31 3.01
C GLN A 351 -7.33 1.21 2.79
N LEU A 352 -6.37 1.04 3.70
CA LEU A 352 -5.39 -0.04 3.66
C LEU A 352 -6.01 -1.43 3.86
N GLY A 353 -6.99 -1.55 4.76
CA GLY A 353 -7.76 -2.78 4.98
C GLY A 353 -8.50 -3.28 3.73
N GLY A 354 -8.70 -2.40 2.75
CA GLY A 354 -9.24 -2.70 1.42
C GLY A 354 -8.37 -3.56 0.50
N ASN A 355 -7.14 -3.88 0.92
CA ASN A 355 -6.20 -4.70 0.14
C ASN A 355 -5.60 -5.85 0.95
N VAL A 356 -6.25 -6.27 2.05
CA VAL A 356 -5.77 -7.33 2.95
C VAL A 356 -5.59 -8.68 2.26
N PHE A 357 -6.39 -8.97 1.23
CA PHE A 357 -6.32 -10.21 0.44
C PHE A 357 -5.82 -9.98 -0.98
N GLY A 358 -5.18 -8.84 -1.24
CA GLY A 358 -4.68 -8.51 -2.57
C GLY A 358 -3.57 -9.46 -3.02
N GLU A 359 -3.61 -9.90 -4.28
CA GLU A 359 -2.49 -10.63 -4.88
C GLU A 359 -1.23 -9.74 -5.00
N TYR A 360 -1.42 -8.42 -5.06
CA TYR A 360 -0.37 -7.42 -5.19
C TYR A 360 -0.40 -6.46 -4.00
N PRO A 361 0.74 -5.82 -3.72
CA PRO A 361 0.80 -4.70 -2.80
C PRO A 361 -0.20 -3.61 -3.17
N THR A 362 -0.80 -2.99 -2.15
CA THR A 362 -1.52 -1.73 -2.38
C THR A 362 -0.56 -0.68 -2.94
N LYS A 363 -1.02 0.08 -3.93
CA LYS A 363 -0.23 1.11 -4.60
C LYS A 363 -0.11 2.36 -3.72
N PHE A 364 1.11 2.88 -3.56
CA PHE A 364 1.36 4.12 -2.79
C PHE A 364 0.66 5.37 -3.34
N ASN A 365 0.32 5.38 -4.62
CA ASN A 365 -0.31 6.49 -5.34
C ASN A 365 -1.81 6.25 -5.54
N GLY A 366 -2.48 5.82 -4.47
CA GLY A 366 -3.94 5.82 -4.37
C GLY A 366 -4.60 4.46 -4.31
N GLY A 367 -3.82 3.38 -4.15
CA GLY A 367 -4.34 2.01 -4.09
C GLY A 367 -5.34 1.73 -5.22
N ASN A 368 -6.56 1.36 -4.83
CA ASN A 368 -7.68 1.08 -5.74
C ASN A 368 -8.69 2.24 -5.83
N LEU A 369 -8.30 3.46 -5.44
CA LEU A 369 -9.21 4.58 -5.15
C LEU A 369 -8.90 5.84 -5.97
N ILE A 370 -8.14 5.72 -7.07
CA ILE A 370 -7.90 6.83 -7.99
C ILE A 370 -9.15 7.13 -8.84
N TYR A 371 -9.32 8.39 -9.22
CA TYR A 371 -10.41 8.87 -10.06
C TYR A 371 -9.87 9.65 -11.28
N ASP A 372 -10.77 10.21 -12.09
CA ASP A 372 -10.42 10.87 -13.36
C ASP A 372 -9.27 11.89 -13.20
N PRO A 373 -8.17 11.75 -13.96
CA PRO A 373 -6.95 12.52 -13.71
C PRO A 373 -7.10 14.02 -14.04
N VAL A 374 -8.04 14.37 -14.93
CA VAL A 374 -8.40 15.77 -15.22
C VAL A 374 -8.92 16.52 -13.98
N LEU A 375 -9.47 15.79 -13.00
CA LEU A 375 -9.94 16.35 -11.72
C LEU A 375 -8.82 16.49 -10.68
N VAL A 376 -7.63 15.95 -10.96
CA VAL A 376 -6.42 16.14 -10.14
C VAL A 376 -5.55 17.25 -10.73
N ASP A 377 -5.25 17.14 -12.03
CA ASP A 377 -4.45 18.11 -12.79
C ASP A 377 -4.97 18.16 -14.23
N LYS A 378 -5.48 19.33 -14.62
CA LYS A 378 -6.07 19.54 -15.96
C LYS A 378 -5.06 19.34 -17.10
N ASN A 379 -3.76 19.42 -16.83
CA ASN A 379 -2.72 19.17 -17.83
C ASN A 379 -2.45 17.68 -18.05
N LYS A 380 -3.05 16.81 -17.21
CA LYS A 380 -2.94 15.35 -17.26
C LYS A 380 -4.31 14.73 -17.51
N ALA A 381 -5.09 15.31 -18.42
CA ALA A 381 -6.43 14.88 -18.79
C ALA A 381 -6.43 13.59 -19.65
N HIS A 382 -5.76 12.54 -19.14
CA HIS A 382 -5.78 11.20 -19.69
C HIS A 382 -7.05 10.45 -19.26
N GLU A 383 -7.18 9.19 -19.67
CA GLU A 383 -8.33 8.35 -19.33
C GLU A 383 -8.38 7.98 -17.83
N PRO A 384 -9.55 7.54 -17.32
CA PRO A 384 -9.76 7.33 -15.88
C PRO A 384 -8.83 6.31 -15.21
N ASP A 385 -8.14 5.46 -15.97
CA ASP A 385 -7.16 4.50 -15.44
C ASP A 385 -5.81 5.14 -15.09
N TRP A 386 -5.50 6.28 -15.70
CA TRP A 386 -4.18 6.87 -15.64
C TRP A 386 -3.87 7.43 -14.25
N ARG A 387 -2.64 7.20 -13.79
CA ARG A 387 -2.05 7.85 -12.61
C ARG A 387 -0.57 8.11 -12.84
N GLN A 388 -0.06 9.14 -12.16
CA GLN A 388 1.37 9.38 -12.12
C GLN A 388 2.09 8.24 -11.39
N TRP A 389 3.23 7.76 -11.90
CA TRP A 389 3.89 6.54 -11.41
C TRP A 389 3.02 5.29 -11.48
N GLY A 390 2.33 5.11 -12.61
CA GLY A 390 1.55 3.91 -12.89
C GLY A 390 2.42 2.68 -13.19
N GLY A 391 1.86 1.74 -13.95
CA GLY A 391 2.50 0.52 -14.38
C GLY A 391 2.41 -0.61 -13.36
N SER A 392 2.97 -1.77 -13.68
CA SER A 392 3.12 -2.92 -12.78
C SER A 392 4.41 -2.84 -11.95
N VAL A 393 4.93 -1.62 -11.77
CA VAL A 393 6.12 -1.31 -10.97
C VAL A 393 5.74 -0.69 -9.63
N PHE A 394 6.50 -1.04 -8.60
CA PHE A 394 6.25 -0.69 -7.20
C PHE A 394 7.50 -0.01 -6.64
N THR A 395 7.43 1.30 -6.44
CA THR A 395 8.55 2.10 -5.91
C THR A 395 8.80 1.76 -4.45
N ALA A 396 9.82 0.95 -4.16
CA ALA A 396 10.10 0.38 -2.85
C ALA A 396 10.18 1.44 -1.75
N GLN A 397 10.77 2.60 -2.07
CA GLN A 397 10.92 3.72 -1.15
C GLN A 397 9.58 4.31 -0.68
N ASN A 398 8.60 4.40 -1.56
CA ASN A 398 7.25 4.82 -1.22
C ASN A 398 6.44 3.68 -0.61
N GLN A 399 6.61 2.46 -1.12
CA GLN A 399 5.81 1.30 -0.75
C GLN A 399 6.01 0.91 0.71
N ARG A 400 7.25 0.87 1.17
CA ARG A 400 7.59 0.53 2.56
C ARG A 400 6.83 1.34 3.61
N LEU A 401 6.48 2.60 3.30
CA LEU A 401 5.75 3.50 4.20
C LEU A 401 4.31 3.05 4.46
N LEU A 402 3.73 2.26 3.57
CA LEU A 402 2.39 1.69 3.75
C LEU A 402 2.44 0.44 4.65
N TYR A 403 3.58 -0.26 4.70
CA TYR A 403 3.72 -1.57 5.33
C TYR A 403 4.35 -1.53 6.73
N TRP A 404 5.32 -0.65 6.98
CA TRP A 404 5.83 -0.43 8.35
C TRP A 404 4.75 -0.16 9.40
N PRO A 405 3.73 0.69 9.16
CA PRO A 405 2.73 0.96 10.19
C PRO A 405 1.80 -0.24 10.47
N MET A 406 1.75 -1.24 9.57
CA MET A 406 0.92 -2.44 9.75
C MET A 406 1.42 -3.32 10.89
N LEU A 407 2.73 -3.32 11.19
CA LEU A 407 3.29 -4.09 12.31
C LEU A 407 2.69 -3.65 13.65
N LYS A 408 2.68 -2.34 13.94
CA LYS A 408 2.12 -1.79 15.18
C LYS A 408 0.59 -1.71 15.16
N ALA A 409 -0.03 -1.66 13.98
CA ALA A 409 -1.48 -1.77 13.83
C ALA A 409 -1.99 -3.22 13.97
N GLY A 410 -1.11 -4.22 13.95
CA GLY A 410 -1.49 -5.64 13.98
C GLY A 410 -2.18 -6.11 12.70
N ASP A 411 -1.97 -5.41 11.59
CA ASP A 411 -2.52 -5.74 10.26
C ASP A 411 -1.58 -6.67 9.51
N PHE A 412 -1.19 -7.74 10.21
CA PHE A 412 -0.17 -8.71 9.79
C PHE A 412 -0.54 -9.47 8.52
N ASP A 413 -1.83 -9.66 8.25
CA ASP A 413 -2.32 -10.27 7.01
C ASP A 413 -2.15 -9.35 5.80
N ALA A 414 -2.34 -8.03 5.98
CA ALA A 414 -2.25 -7.05 4.90
C ALA A 414 -0.81 -6.75 4.44
N ILE A 415 0.22 -7.17 5.19
CA ILE A 415 1.63 -6.95 4.83
C ILE A 415 2.14 -7.96 3.80
N LEU A 416 1.55 -9.15 3.76
CA LEU A 416 2.04 -10.29 2.99
C LEU A 416 2.17 -10.04 1.48
N PRO A 417 1.26 -9.29 0.82
CA PRO A 417 1.40 -9.01 -0.61
C PRO A 417 2.71 -8.28 -0.95
N GLN A 418 3.24 -7.45 -0.04
CA GLN A 418 4.55 -6.81 -0.21
C GLN A 418 5.69 -7.84 -0.18
N PHE A 419 5.61 -8.85 0.66
CA PHE A 419 6.64 -9.90 0.73
C PHE A 419 6.57 -10.83 -0.49
N GLU A 420 5.35 -11.12 -0.97
CA GLU A 420 5.14 -11.92 -2.18
C GLU A 420 5.74 -11.27 -3.42
N LEU A 421 5.77 -9.93 -3.51
CA LEU A 421 6.42 -9.22 -4.61
C LEU A 421 7.90 -9.62 -4.73
N TYR A 422 8.64 -9.63 -3.61
CA TYR A 422 10.05 -10.04 -3.58
C TYR A 422 10.22 -11.55 -3.67
N ARG A 423 9.33 -12.35 -3.10
CA ARG A 423 9.42 -13.82 -3.24
C ARG A 423 9.25 -14.25 -4.70
N LYS A 424 8.26 -13.68 -5.40
CA LYS A 424 7.96 -13.97 -6.81
C LYS A 424 9.06 -13.43 -7.75
N GLY A 425 9.66 -12.29 -7.45
CA GLY A 425 10.72 -11.69 -8.26
C GLY A 425 12.12 -12.31 -8.11
N LEU A 426 12.33 -13.19 -7.11
CA LEU A 426 13.66 -13.70 -6.79
C LEU A 426 14.38 -14.38 -7.96
N PRO A 427 13.72 -15.20 -8.80
CA PRO A 427 14.38 -15.82 -9.94
C PRO A 427 14.98 -14.79 -10.91
N GLY A 428 14.22 -13.77 -11.32
CA GLY A 428 14.70 -12.75 -12.25
C GLY A 428 15.77 -11.84 -11.63
N ALA A 429 15.61 -11.48 -10.36
CA ALA A 429 16.61 -10.69 -9.63
C ALA A 429 17.95 -11.44 -9.49
N THR A 430 17.91 -12.76 -9.32
CA THR A 430 19.11 -13.63 -9.25
C THR A 430 19.72 -13.86 -10.63
N ALA A 431 18.89 -14.08 -11.65
CA ALA A 431 19.33 -14.24 -13.04
C ALA A 431 20.15 -13.04 -13.52
N ARG A 432 19.74 -11.81 -13.17
CA ARG A 432 20.48 -10.58 -13.47
C ARG A 432 21.88 -10.58 -12.85
N VAL A 433 22.00 -10.96 -11.58
CA VAL A 433 23.31 -10.99 -10.90
C VAL A 433 24.23 -12.01 -11.56
N LYS A 434 23.71 -13.21 -11.82
CA LYS A 434 24.46 -14.29 -12.47
C LYS A 434 24.91 -13.90 -13.89
N LYS A 435 24.00 -13.33 -14.70
CA LYS A 435 24.26 -12.91 -16.08
C LYS A 435 25.29 -11.78 -16.17
N HIS A 436 25.13 -10.73 -15.36
CA HIS A 436 25.87 -9.48 -15.59
C HIS A 436 27.06 -9.28 -14.65
N PHE A 437 27.02 -9.83 -13.43
CA PHE A 437 28.09 -9.63 -12.45
C PHE A 437 28.89 -10.90 -12.17
N GLY A 438 28.35 -12.09 -12.48
CA GLY A 438 29.06 -13.37 -12.36
C GLY A 438 29.45 -13.72 -10.92
N HIS A 439 28.58 -13.39 -9.97
CA HIS A 439 28.63 -13.80 -8.56
C HIS A 439 27.22 -14.17 -8.09
N LYS A 440 27.01 -14.51 -6.82
CA LYS A 440 25.71 -14.87 -6.24
C LYS A 440 24.96 -13.66 -5.67
N GLY A 441 23.73 -13.90 -5.23
CA GLY A 441 22.84 -12.88 -4.69
C GLY A 441 21.75 -12.49 -5.68
N ALA A 442 20.86 -11.60 -5.21
CA ALA A 442 19.77 -11.04 -5.98
C ALA A 442 19.82 -9.51 -5.91
N VAL A 443 19.47 -8.85 -7.02
CA VAL A 443 19.45 -7.39 -7.09
C VAL A 443 18.12 -6.88 -7.62
N TYR A 444 17.36 -6.28 -6.72
CA TYR A 444 16.16 -5.53 -7.03
C TYR A 444 16.51 -4.07 -7.25
N CYS A 445 15.85 -3.44 -8.22
CA CYS A 445 15.82 -1.99 -8.28
C CYS A 445 14.71 -1.45 -7.37
N GLU A 446 14.80 -0.16 -7.06
CA GLU A 446 13.75 0.56 -6.34
C GLU A 446 12.37 0.39 -6.98
N TYR A 447 12.27 0.45 -8.31
CA TYR A 447 11.02 0.23 -9.04
C TYR A 447 10.84 -1.25 -9.36
N THR A 448 10.49 -2.04 -8.35
CA THR A 448 10.41 -3.49 -8.49
C THR A 448 9.08 -3.98 -9.05
N SER A 449 9.06 -5.18 -9.62
CA SER A 449 7.88 -5.83 -10.20
C SER A 449 7.98 -7.35 -10.01
N VAL A 450 6.89 -8.06 -10.27
CA VAL A 450 6.82 -9.52 -10.07
C VAL A 450 7.87 -10.32 -10.84
N PRO A 451 8.28 -9.95 -12.06
CA PRO A 451 9.40 -10.61 -12.73
C PRO A 451 10.78 -10.40 -12.07
N GLY A 452 10.92 -9.41 -11.17
CA GLY A 452 12.17 -9.13 -10.45
C GLY A 452 13.31 -8.54 -11.28
N MET A 453 13.01 -8.09 -12.51
CA MET A 453 13.99 -7.45 -13.39
C MET A 453 14.02 -5.92 -13.18
N ALA A 454 15.02 -5.23 -13.73
CA ALA A 454 14.95 -3.77 -13.81
C ALA A 454 13.85 -3.36 -14.80
N PHE A 455 13.04 -2.37 -14.44
CA PHE A 455 12.06 -1.81 -15.38
C PHE A 455 12.75 -1.04 -16.52
N GLY A 456 12.10 -0.98 -17.68
CA GLY A 456 12.70 -0.47 -18.92
C GLY A 456 13.22 0.96 -18.84
N ASP A 457 12.43 1.88 -18.30
CA ASP A 457 12.82 3.29 -18.10
C ASP A 457 13.87 3.53 -17.00
N GLY A 458 14.20 2.49 -16.23
CA GLY A 458 15.35 2.47 -15.34
C GLY A 458 16.59 1.90 -16.02
N TRP A 459 16.43 0.80 -16.76
CA TRP A 459 17.51 0.21 -17.56
C TRP A 459 18.04 1.18 -18.63
N GLY A 460 17.14 1.97 -19.20
CA GLY A 460 17.41 2.90 -20.29
C GLY A 460 17.03 2.30 -21.64
N TRP A 461 16.30 3.05 -22.44
CA TRP A 461 15.91 2.65 -23.79
C TRP A 461 16.92 3.15 -24.82
N GLN A 462 17.09 2.42 -25.93
CA GLN A 462 17.85 2.89 -27.08
C GLN A 462 16.91 3.69 -28.00
N ASN A 463 16.88 5.02 -27.86
CA ASN A 463 16.06 5.89 -28.71
C ASN A 463 16.60 7.34 -28.78
N ASP A 464 16.07 8.14 -29.70
CA ASP A 464 16.40 9.55 -29.93
C ASP A 464 15.29 10.53 -29.48
N LYS A 465 14.21 10.03 -28.85
CA LYS A 465 12.97 10.79 -28.61
C LYS A 465 12.64 11.04 -27.14
N ASN A 466 13.24 10.29 -26.22
CA ASN A 466 13.06 10.44 -24.77
C ASN A 466 14.43 10.70 -24.12
N TYR A 467 14.45 11.27 -22.92
CA TYR A 467 15.65 11.52 -22.14
C TYR A 467 16.13 10.29 -21.35
N ARG A 468 15.27 9.28 -21.14
CA ARG A 468 15.60 8.05 -20.38
C ARG A 468 16.35 7.03 -21.24
N ILE A 469 17.54 7.40 -21.68
CA ILE A 469 18.34 6.66 -22.66
C ILE A 469 19.52 5.91 -22.02
N ARG A 470 19.83 4.74 -22.59
CA ARG A 470 20.98 3.93 -22.21
C ARG A 470 22.25 4.48 -22.84
N GLY A 471 23.23 4.84 -22.01
CA GLY A 471 24.53 5.35 -22.47
C GLY A 471 25.47 4.26 -22.98
N GLU A 472 26.74 4.62 -23.18
CA GLU A 472 27.79 3.69 -23.61
C GLU A 472 27.93 2.54 -22.59
N GLU A 473 27.75 1.31 -23.05
CA GLU A 473 27.93 0.14 -22.20
C GLU A 473 29.42 -0.18 -22.02
N ILE A 474 29.86 -0.18 -20.77
CA ILE A 474 31.22 -0.51 -20.37
C ILE A 474 31.26 -1.79 -19.51
N PRO A 475 32.41 -2.48 -19.42
CA PRO A 475 32.55 -3.64 -18.56
C PRO A 475 32.26 -3.34 -17.08
N PHE A 476 31.77 -4.33 -16.35
CA PHE A 476 31.62 -4.25 -14.90
C PHE A 476 32.98 -4.02 -14.23
N GLY A 477 33.06 -3.01 -13.36
CA GLY A 477 34.27 -2.58 -12.67
C GLY A 477 35.05 -1.47 -13.36
N ASP A 478 34.64 -1.03 -14.56
CA ASP A 478 35.35 0.00 -15.31
C ASP A 478 35.26 1.39 -14.62
N PRO A 479 36.40 2.10 -14.44
CA PRO A 479 36.42 3.40 -13.77
C PRO A 479 35.70 4.53 -14.53
N LEU A 480 35.34 4.34 -15.81
CA LEU A 480 34.55 5.30 -16.58
C LEU A 480 33.07 5.32 -16.17
N ALA A 481 32.61 4.37 -15.34
CA ALA A 481 31.21 4.25 -14.92
C ALA A 481 30.69 5.54 -14.25
N ASN A 482 29.65 6.13 -14.84
CA ASN A 482 29.13 7.44 -14.40
C ASN A 482 27.59 7.53 -14.41
N ALA A 483 26.88 6.42 -14.59
CA ALA A 483 25.42 6.35 -14.64
C ALA A 483 24.68 6.92 -13.40
N ALA A 484 25.37 7.12 -12.28
CA ALA A 484 24.81 7.77 -11.09
C ALA A 484 24.58 9.29 -11.26
N THR A 485 25.18 9.93 -12.28
CA THR A 485 25.13 11.39 -12.44
C THR A 485 24.04 11.87 -13.40
N GLY A 486 23.60 11.02 -14.33
CA GLY A 486 22.63 11.37 -15.36
C GLY A 486 22.24 10.22 -16.28
N TRP A 487 21.44 10.56 -17.28
CA TRP A 487 21.04 9.70 -18.38
C TRP A 487 22.11 9.74 -19.49
N ASN A 488 22.18 8.72 -20.34
CA ASN A 488 23.17 8.63 -21.44
C ASN A 488 24.66 8.61 -21.02
N GLU A 489 24.94 8.60 -19.72
CA GLU A 489 26.29 8.48 -19.18
C GLU A 489 26.83 7.06 -19.39
N PRO A 490 28.16 6.85 -19.46
CA PRO A 490 28.74 5.52 -19.49
C PRO A 490 28.20 4.65 -18.34
N VAL A 491 27.68 3.48 -18.70
CA VAL A 491 26.94 2.59 -17.80
C VAL A 491 27.52 1.18 -17.85
N GLU A 492 27.73 0.60 -16.69
CA GLU A 492 28.22 -0.77 -16.61
C GLU A 492 27.15 -1.76 -17.06
N LYS A 493 27.59 -2.83 -17.72
CA LYS A 493 26.71 -3.96 -18.02
C LYS A 493 26.04 -4.47 -16.74
N GLY A 494 24.72 -4.67 -16.78
CA GLY A 494 23.90 -5.08 -15.64
C GLY A 494 23.35 -3.95 -14.77
N VAL A 495 23.84 -2.72 -14.93
CA VAL A 495 23.42 -1.54 -14.18
C VAL A 495 22.39 -0.73 -14.96
N MET A 496 21.46 -0.13 -14.22
CA MET A 496 20.46 0.80 -14.75
C MET A 496 21.11 2.12 -15.20
N ALA A 497 20.70 2.66 -16.34
CA ALA A 497 21.20 3.93 -16.89
C ALA A 497 20.36 5.12 -16.44
N ASN A 498 20.15 5.28 -15.13
CA ASN A 498 19.27 6.30 -14.57
C ASN A 498 19.94 7.02 -13.40
N GLY A 499 20.21 8.31 -13.55
CA GLY A 499 20.83 9.13 -12.50
C GLY A 499 20.09 9.14 -11.16
N ALA A 500 18.79 8.84 -11.13
CA ALA A 500 17.98 8.72 -9.91
C ALA A 500 18.14 7.37 -9.18
N ILE A 501 18.41 6.27 -9.88
CA ILE A 501 18.36 4.91 -9.28
C ILE A 501 19.51 3.96 -9.65
N ALA A 502 20.45 4.35 -10.52
CA ALA A 502 21.66 3.58 -10.74
C ALA A 502 22.35 3.29 -9.40
N TYR A 503 22.68 2.03 -9.12
CA TYR A 503 23.23 1.56 -7.83
C TYR A 503 22.32 1.74 -6.59
N HIS A 504 21.03 2.07 -6.78
CA HIS A 504 20.05 2.17 -5.68
C HIS A 504 19.41 0.81 -5.44
N TRP A 505 20.00 0.05 -4.51
CA TRP A 505 19.62 -1.32 -4.18
C TRP A 505 19.31 -1.53 -2.70
N GLU A 506 19.49 -0.50 -1.86
CA GLU A 506 19.31 -0.58 -0.41
C GLU A 506 17.90 -1.03 -0.03
N SER A 507 16.87 -0.62 -0.78
CA SER A 507 15.48 -0.90 -0.40
C SER A 507 15.15 -2.40 -0.33
N GLN A 508 15.90 -3.28 -1.01
CA GLN A 508 15.72 -4.73 -0.85
C GLN A 508 16.13 -5.21 0.55
N VAL A 509 17.12 -4.55 1.16
CA VAL A 509 17.58 -4.80 2.53
C VAL A 509 16.52 -4.34 3.53
N GLU A 510 15.89 -3.18 3.31
CA GLU A 510 14.79 -2.72 4.16
C GLU A 510 13.61 -3.70 4.16
N HIS A 511 13.24 -4.24 3.00
CA HIS A 511 12.16 -5.23 2.92
C HIS A 511 12.56 -6.59 3.52
N ALA A 512 13.82 -7.00 3.39
CA ALA A 512 14.33 -8.16 4.11
C ALA A 512 14.25 -7.95 5.64
N TYR A 513 14.60 -6.75 6.11
CA TYR A 513 14.48 -6.37 7.53
C TYR A 513 13.02 -6.39 7.99
N MET A 514 12.11 -5.87 7.18
CA MET A 514 10.67 -5.88 7.47
C MET A 514 10.10 -7.29 7.63
N ILE A 515 10.57 -8.27 6.85
CA ILE A 515 10.16 -9.68 7.00
C ILE A 515 10.67 -10.28 8.31
N LEU A 516 11.92 -9.94 8.71
CA LEU A 516 12.49 -10.37 9.99
C LEU A 516 11.74 -9.74 11.17
N GLU A 517 11.39 -8.45 11.08
CA GLU A 517 10.57 -7.78 12.08
C GLU A 517 9.14 -8.35 12.09
N TYR A 518 8.54 -8.69 10.95
CA TYR A 518 7.27 -9.40 10.90
C TYR A 518 7.32 -10.74 11.66
N HIS A 519 8.36 -11.55 11.45
CA HIS A 519 8.58 -12.78 12.21
C HIS A 519 8.70 -12.48 13.71
N LYS A 520 9.47 -11.47 14.08
CA LYS A 520 9.66 -11.05 15.47
C LYS A 520 8.36 -10.59 16.12
N PHE A 521 7.49 -9.87 15.39
CA PHE A 521 6.18 -9.43 15.89
C PHE A 521 5.19 -10.57 16.07
N THR A 522 5.17 -11.53 15.16
CA THR A 522 4.07 -12.50 15.05
C THR A 522 4.43 -13.92 15.47
N GLY A 523 5.72 -14.28 15.44
CA GLY A 523 6.20 -15.66 15.46
C GLY A 523 5.86 -16.45 14.20
N ALA A 524 5.31 -15.82 13.15
CA ALA A 524 4.89 -16.49 11.94
C ALA A 524 6.08 -17.06 11.16
N ASP A 525 5.87 -18.19 10.49
CA ASP A 525 6.93 -18.84 9.75
C ASP A 525 7.33 -18.06 8.48
N ILE A 526 8.61 -17.68 8.40
CA ILE A 526 9.18 -16.95 7.26
C ILE A 526 10.08 -17.82 6.37
N SER A 527 10.08 -19.15 6.51
CA SER A 527 10.94 -20.04 5.73
C SER A 527 10.83 -19.83 4.21
N GLN A 528 9.65 -19.49 3.70
CA GLN A 528 9.43 -19.20 2.28
C GLN A 528 10.13 -17.91 1.79
N TYR A 529 10.44 -16.98 2.69
CA TYR A 529 11.07 -15.70 2.39
C TYR A 529 12.59 -15.69 2.67
N MET A 530 13.10 -16.68 3.41
CA MET A 530 14.54 -16.81 3.69
C MET A 530 15.41 -16.80 2.42
N PRO A 531 15.04 -17.46 1.30
CA PRO A 531 15.82 -17.35 0.07
C PRO A 531 15.98 -15.90 -0.43
N PHE A 532 14.93 -15.09 -0.34
CA PHE A 532 15.02 -13.67 -0.70
C PHE A 532 15.93 -12.90 0.26
N ILE A 533 15.72 -13.05 1.58
CA ILE A 533 16.52 -12.38 2.61
C ILE A 533 18.01 -12.70 2.42
N GLU A 534 18.36 -13.97 2.25
CA GLU A 534 19.74 -14.39 2.06
C GLU A 534 20.35 -13.84 0.77
N GLN A 535 19.67 -13.99 -0.36
CA GLN A 535 20.22 -13.53 -1.65
C GLN A 535 20.31 -12.00 -1.73
N ALA A 536 19.40 -11.27 -1.08
CA ALA A 536 19.45 -9.82 -0.98
C ALA A 536 20.71 -9.32 -0.26
N LEU A 537 21.16 -10.03 0.78
CA LEU A 537 22.35 -9.69 1.55
C LEU A 537 23.65 -10.19 0.92
N VAL A 538 23.66 -11.44 0.43
CA VAL A 538 24.82 -12.06 -0.26
C VAL A 538 25.25 -11.21 -1.46
N PHE A 539 24.29 -10.57 -2.14
CA PHE A 539 24.61 -9.63 -3.21
C PHE A 539 25.60 -8.55 -2.73
N PHE A 540 25.37 -7.91 -1.59
CA PHE A 540 26.26 -6.84 -1.11
C PHE A 540 27.65 -7.34 -0.72
N ASP A 541 27.75 -8.50 -0.07
CA ASP A 541 29.05 -9.08 0.28
C ASP A 541 29.86 -9.45 -0.98
N GLU A 542 29.30 -10.31 -1.85
CA GLU A 542 30.03 -10.79 -3.02
C GLU A 542 30.28 -9.68 -4.06
N HIS A 543 29.30 -8.77 -4.28
CA HIS A 543 29.44 -7.69 -5.26
C HIS A 543 30.57 -6.74 -4.89
N TYR A 544 30.61 -6.30 -3.63
CA TYR A 544 31.58 -5.29 -3.21
C TYR A 544 32.97 -5.87 -2.93
N ARG A 545 33.08 -7.16 -2.55
CA ARG A 545 34.38 -7.87 -2.56
C ARG A 545 34.96 -7.94 -3.96
N LYS A 546 34.16 -8.41 -4.93
CA LYS A 546 34.58 -8.52 -6.33
C LYS A 546 34.96 -7.16 -6.91
N ARG A 547 34.19 -6.10 -6.62
CA ARG A 547 34.53 -4.74 -7.04
C ARG A 547 35.84 -4.25 -6.44
N GLN A 548 36.07 -4.50 -5.16
CA GLN A 548 37.31 -4.08 -4.52
C GLN A 548 38.51 -4.85 -5.08
N GLU A 549 38.34 -6.14 -5.35
CA GLU A 549 39.37 -6.98 -5.98
C GLU A 549 39.72 -6.45 -7.38
N MET A 550 38.72 -6.03 -8.17
CA MET A 550 38.95 -5.40 -9.47
C MET A 550 39.73 -4.08 -9.38
N ARG A 551 39.63 -3.34 -8.26
CA ARG A 551 40.32 -2.05 -8.09
C ARG A 551 41.79 -2.20 -7.73
N ASN A 552 42.12 -3.13 -6.84
CA ASN A 552 43.46 -3.20 -6.25
C ASN A 552 43.95 -4.62 -5.93
N GLY A 553 43.25 -5.66 -6.39
CA GLY A 553 43.62 -7.06 -6.18
C GLY A 553 43.32 -7.62 -4.79
N LYS A 554 42.56 -6.91 -3.95
CA LYS A 554 42.14 -7.38 -2.61
C LYS A 554 40.63 -7.28 -2.46
N GLU A 555 40.01 -8.22 -1.75
CA GLU A 555 38.54 -8.20 -1.54
C GLU A 555 38.08 -7.14 -0.52
N LEU A 556 38.96 -6.68 0.36
CA LEU A 556 38.65 -5.77 1.47
C LEU A 556 39.68 -4.63 1.52
N ASP A 557 39.37 -3.56 2.26
CA ASP A 557 40.32 -2.49 2.57
C ASP A 557 41.40 -2.93 3.57
N GLU A 558 42.33 -2.03 3.88
CA GLU A 558 43.41 -2.27 4.85
C GLU A 558 42.95 -2.56 6.28
N ASN A 559 41.70 -2.22 6.62
CA ASN A 559 41.09 -2.47 7.93
C ASN A 559 40.21 -3.74 7.93
N GLY A 560 40.20 -4.50 6.83
CA GLY A 560 39.36 -5.69 6.69
C GLY A 560 37.88 -5.37 6.48
N LYS A 561 37.56 -4.18 5.96
CA LYS A 561 36.19 -3.74 5.68
C LYS A 561 35.86 -3.77 4.19
N LEU A 562 34.58 -3.95 3.88
CA LEU A 562 34.04 -3.81 2.54
C LEU A 562 34.13 -2.34 2.11
N VAL A 563 34.43 -2.14 0.83
CA VAL A 563 34.33 -0.83 0.17
C VAL A 563 33.06 -0.79 -0.67
N ILE A 564 31.99 -0.24 -0.09
CA ILE A 564 30.68 -0.13 -0.73
C ILE A 564 30.69 1.08 -1.67
N TYR A 565 31.22 0.88 -2.88
CA TYR A 565 31.32 1.90 -3.93
C TYR A 565 31.35 1.23 -5.33
N PRO A 566 30.80 1.84 -6.40
CA PRO A 566 29.79 2.88 -6.33
C PRO A 566 28.51 2.36 -5.67
N SER A 567 27.83 3.25 -4.96
CA SER A 567 26.54 3.01 -4.33
C SER A 567 25.76 4.31 -4.28
N THR A 568 24.68 4.34 -3.51
CA THR A 568 23.83 5.52 -3.31
C THR A 568 23.31 5.52 -1.89
N SER A 569 23.06 6.71 -1.35
CA SER A 569 22.28 6.86 -0.12
C SER A 569 20.94 7.48 -0.48
N CYS A 570 19.92 6.63 -0.54
CA CYS A 570 18.64 6.87 -1.22
C CYS A 570 18.81 7.42 -2.67
N GLU A 571 17.76 8.02 -3.23
CA GLU A 571 17.85 8.80 -4.47
C GLU A 571 18.64 10.12 -4.31
N SER A 572 19.12 10.43 -3.10
CA SER A 572 19.66 11.74 -2.75
C SER A 572 21.17 11.90 -2.96
N TYR A 573 21.98 11.02 -2.37
CA TYR A 573 23.44 11.10 -2.46
C TYR A 573 23.95 10.05 -3.45
N ARG A 574 24.35 10.52 -4.63
CA ARG A 574 24.65 9.68 -5.80
C ARG A 574 26.15 9.41 -5.93
N GLY A 575 26.50 8.21 -6.38
CA GLY A 575 27.90 7.78 -6.44
C GLY A 575 28.53 7.76 -5.05
N ALA A 576 27.75 7.36 -4.05
CA ALA A 576 28.14 7.35 -2.66
C ALA A 576 29.12 6.20 -2.36
N LYS A 577 30.09 6.46 -1.48
CA LYS A 577 30.94 5.46 -0.85
C LYS A 577 30.44 5.23 0.58
N ASN A 578 30.24 3.97 0.96
CA ASN A 578 29.85 3.57 2.32
C ASN A 578 28.61 4.34 2.84
N PRO A 579 27.45 4.22 2.16
CA PRO A 579 26.25 4.97 2.52
C PRO A 579 25.62 4.49 3.83
N SER A 580 25.16 5.44 4.65
CA SER A 580 24.73 5.25 6.04
C SER A 580 23.46 4.41 6.18
N ASP A 581 22.49 4.59 5.29
CA ASP A 581 21.26 3.82 5.19
C ASP A 581 21.55 2.33 4.93
N LEU A 582 22.38 2.04 3.93
CA LEU A 582 22.75 0.65 3.61
C LEU A 582 23.58 -0.01 4.72
N ILE A 583 24.53 0.71 5.33
CA ILE A 583 25.30 0.19 6.47
C ILE A 583 24.35 -0.17 7.62
N ALA A 584 23.39 0.70 7.93
CA ALA A 584 22.40 0.45 8.96
C ALA A 584 21.54 -0.78 8.62
N GLY A 585 21.07 -0.88 7.38
CA GLY A 585 20.25 -2.00 6.91
C GLY A 585 20.97 -3.34 6.95
N LEU A 586 22.21 -3.40 6.45
CA LEU A 586 22.99 -4.64 6.46
C LEU A 586 23.27 -5.11 7.89
N LYS A 587 23.68 -4.20 8.79
CA LYS A 587 23.89 -4.52 10.21
C LYS A 587 22.59 -5.01 10.87
N ALA A 588 21.47 -4.32 10.65
CA ALA A 588 20.18 -4.67 11.22
C ALA A 588 19.66 -6.04 10.77
N CYS A 589 19.69 -6.30 9.46
CA CYS A 589 19.28 -7.59 8.90
C CYS A 589 20.13 -8.75 9.43
N ILE A 590 21.46 -8.59 9.41
CA ILE A 590 22.36 -9.66 9.83
C ILE A 590 22.22 -9.94 11.33
N ASP A 591 22.11 -8.90 12.17
CA ASP A 591 21.88 -9.07 13.60
C ASP A 591 20.61 -9.86 13.90
N GLU A 592 19.49 -9.54 13.23
CA GLU A 592 18.23 -10.28 13.41
C GLU A 592 18.31 -11.71 12.83
N MET A 593 18.97 -11.90 11.69
CA MET A 593 19.21 -13.23 11.12
C MET A 593 20.01 -14.14 12.06
N LEU A 594 21.02 -13.61 12.74
CA LEU A 594 21.85 -14.37 13.69
C LEU A 594 21.07 -14.81 14.95
N LYS A 595 19.95 -14.14 15.26
CA LYS A 595 19.03 -14.51 16.35
C LYS A 595 18.07 -15.65 15.96
N LEU A 596 17.89 -15.94 14.67
CA LEU A 596 17.01 -17.01 14.20
C LEU A 596 17.50 -18.40 14.62
N ASP A 597 16.58 -19.34 14.77
CA ASP A 597 16.92 -20.73 15.09
C ASP A 597 17.46 -21.51 13.87
N GLU A 598 17.99 -22.73 14.11
CA GLU A 598 18.63 -23.57 13.09
C GLU A 598 17.71 -23.98 11.93
N ARG A 599 16.37 -23.91 12.09
CA ARG A 599 15.42 -24.19 11.01
C ARG A 599 15.50 -23.16 9.89
N TYR A 600 15.85 -21.91 10.24
CA TYR A 600 15.91 -20.79 9.31
C TYR A 600 17.33 -20.57 8.81
N LEU A 601 18.30 -20.66 9.72
CA LEU A 601 19.69 -20.35 9.43
C LEU A 601 20.60 -21.35 10.11
N SER A 602 21.21 -22.22 9.31
CA SER A 602 22.13 -23.24 9.83
C SER A 602 23.37 -22.64 10.47
N SER A 603 23.99 -23.36 11.40
CA SER A 603 25.24 -22.96 12.05
C SER A 603 26.35 -22.53 11.07
N GLY A 604 26.47 -23.21 9.92
CA GLY A 604 27.43 -22.85 8.87
C GLY A 604 27.12 -21.50 8.22
N LYS A 605 25.85 -21.23 7.92
CA LYS A 605 25.41 -19.92 7.42
C LYS A 605 25.57 -18.82 8.48
N LYS A 606 25.27 -19.11 9.75
CA LYS A 606 25.51 -18.17 10.86
C LYS A 606 26.98 -17.75 10.95
N ALA A 607 27.92 -18.68 10.75
CA ALA A 607 29.34 -18.35 10.72
C ALA A 607 29.69 -17.38 9.58
N TYR A 608 29.17 -17.64 8.37
CA TYR A 608 29.32 -16.75 7.22
C TYR A 608 28.76 -15.33 7.50
N TYR A 609 27.52 -15.23 7.99
CA TYR A 609 26.91 -13.92 8.28
C TYR A 609 27.60 -13.18 9.43
N LYS A 610 28.16 -13.89 10.41
CA LYS A 610 28.99 -13.29 11.46
C LYS A 610 30.29 -12.72 10.90
N GLU A 611 30.91 -13.40 9.94
CA GLU A 611 32.08 -12.87 9.23
C GLU A 611 31.70 -11.65 8.39
N PHE A 612 30.62 -11.73 7.61
CA PHE A 612 30.11 -10.61 6.82
C PHE A 612 29.79 -9.39 7.70
N LEU A 613 29.16 -9.58 8.87
CA LEU A 613 28.92 -8.48 9.82
C LEU A 613 30.21 -7.74 10.21
N ASN A 614 31.31 -8.48 10.40
CA ASN A 614 32.60 -7.89 10.77
C ASN A 614 33.25 -7.11 9.63
N THR A 615 32.93 -7.42 8.37
CA THR A 615 33.45 -6.69 7.21
C THR A 615 32.65 -5.44 6.86
N ILE A 616 31.43 -5.26 7.39
CA ILE A 616 30.67 -4.02 7.14
C ILE A 616 31.40 -2.81 7.77
N PRO A 617 31.58 -1.70 7.02
CA PRO A 617 32.20 -0.48 7.55
C PRO A 617 31.36 0.19 8.65
N ASP A 618 31.99 1.11 9.38
CA ASP A 618 31.31 1.93 10.38
C ASP A 618 30.67 3.18 9.78
N PHE A 619 29.76 3.81 10.52
CA PHE A 619 29.15 5.07 10.11
C PHE A 619 30.20 6.17 10.01
N THR A 620 30.06 7.02 8.99
CA THR A 620 30.88 8.22 8.85
C THR A 620 30.30 9.35 9.70
N TYR A 621 31.16 9.99 10.50
CA TYR A 621 30.83 11.17 11.28
C TYR A 621 31.62 12.39 10.78
N GLY A 622 31.02 13.56 10.89
CA GLY A 622 31.66 14.85 10.66
C GLY A 622 31.65 15.71 11.93
N ASP A 623 32.25 16.88 11.80
CA ASP A 623 32.25 17.94 12.80
C ASP A 623 31.76 19.24 12.16
N PHE A 624 30.82 19.93 12.80
CA PHE A 624 30.35 21.25 12.41
C PHE A 624 30.49 22.19 13.60
N GLU A 625 31.48 23.08 13.58
CA GLU A 625 31.74 24.04 14.67
C GLU A 625 31.90 23.37 16.07
N GLY A 626 32.45 22.15 16.13
CA GLY A 626 32.61 21.37 17.36
C GLY A 626 31.45 20.42 17.68
N ASP A 627 30.34 20.51 16.93
CA ASP A 627 29.23 19.56 17.04
C ASP A 627 29.46 18.34 16.15
N LYS A 628 29.43 17.16 16.77
CA LYS A 628 29.50 15.89 16.04
C LYS A 628 28.20 15.67 15.27
N ILE A 629 28.31 15.35 13.98
CA ILE A 629 27.19 15.02 13.09
C ILE A 629 27.41 13.67 12.41
N ILE A 630 26.34 12.99 12.01
CA ILE A 630 26.40 11.80 11.15
C ILE A 630 26.27 12.21 9.69
N GLN A 631 27.13 11.65 8.83
CA GLN A 631 27.12 11.91 7.40
C GLN A 631 26.25 10.88 6.66
N PRO A 632 25.63 11.25 5.53
CA PRO A 632 24.82 10.33 4.72
C PRO A 632 25.67 9.23 4.07
N ALA A 633 26.95 9.49 3.82
CA ALA A 633 27.93 8.56 3.27
C ALA A 633 29.35 9.07 3.58
N GLU A 634 30.38 8.24 3.34
CA GLU A 634 31.79 8.65 3.47
C GLU A 634 32.17 9.73 2.44
N SER A 635 31.69 9.57 1.21
CA SER A 635 31.80 10.55 0.13
C SER A 635 30.70 10.32 -0.90
N TRP A 636 30.43 11.31 -1.75
CA TRP A 636 29.46 11.21 -2.86
C TRP A 636 29.82 12.16 -3.99
N LEU A 637 29.34 11.88 -5.20
CA LEU A 637 29.59 12.69 -6.39
C LEU A 637 28.61 13.86 -6.52
N LYS A 638 27.34 13.62 -6.19
CA LYS A 638 26.26 14.56 -6.44
C LYS A 638 25.16 14.43 -5.39
N TYR A 639 24.57 15.57 -5.03
CA TYR A 639 23.32 15.63 -4.29
C TYR A 639 22.15 15.92 -5.25
N GLN A 640 21.02 15.24 -5.06
CA GLN A 640 19.73 15.51 -5.72
C GLN A 640 18.58 15.02 -4.84
N ASN A 641 17.34 15.10 -5.34
CA ASN A 641 16.13 14.68 -4.62
C ASN A 641 16.04 15.26 -3.18
N VAL A 642 15.31 14.62 -2.26
CA VAL A 642 14.88 15.24 -0.98
C VAL A 642 14.83 14.28 0.22
N GLU A 643 15.40 13.08 0.12
CA GLU A 643 15.44 12.12 1.24
C GLU A 643 16.51 12.49 2.29
N CYS A 644 16.33 11.96 3.50
CA CYS A 644 17.24 12.19 4.64
C CYS A 644 17.87 10.86 5.15
N PRO A 645 18.71 10.17 4.35
CA PRO A 645 19.24 8.85 4.68
C PRO A 645 20.12 8.81 5.95
N GLN A 646 20.71 9.94 6.35
CA GLN A 646 21.47 10.05 7.59
C GLN A 646 20.65 9.71 8.86
N PHE A 647 19.31 9.65 8.78
CA PHE A 647 18.43 9.22 9.88
C PHE A 647 17.92 7.79 9.76
N TYR A 648 18.32 7.03 8.74
CA TYR A 648 17.95 5.62 8.58
C TYR A 648 18.51 4.70 9.67
N PRO A 649 19.67 5.00 10.28
CA PRO A 649 20.07 4.34 11.52
C PRO A 649 19.05 4.48 12.66
N LEU A 650 18.25 5.55 12.71
CA LEU A 650 17.12 5.65 13.63
C LEU A 650 15.94 4.82 13.12
N PHE A 651 15.37 5.19 11.97
CA PHE A 651 14.24 4.47 11.37
C PHE A 651 14.50 4.27 9.88
N PRO A 652 14.39 3.04 9.37
CA PRO A 652 13.71 1.89 9.97
C PRO A 652 14.59 1.01 10.87
N PHE A 653 15.92 1.16 10.81
CA PHE A 653 16.83 0.06 11.20
C PHE A 653 17.11 -0.12 12.69
N ASN A 654 16.58 0.73 13.57
CA ASN A 654 16.72 0.57 15.02
C ASN A 654 18.19 0.45 15.49
N ARG A 655 19.14 1.13 14.84
CA ARG A 655 20.56 1.09 15.22
C ARG A 655 20.89 2.00 16.40
N PHE A 656 20.04 3.01 16.61
CA PHE A 656 20.12 3.93 17.75
C PHE A 656 18.74 4.07 18.40
N ASN A 657 18.71 4.25 19.72
CA ASN A 657 17.46 4.39 20.47
C ASN A 657 17.56 5.38 21.64
N LEU A 658 16.40 5.89 22.06
CA LEU A 658 16.27 6.90 23.12
C LEU A 658 16.68 6.45 24.52
N ILE A 659 16.87 5.15 24.76
CA ILE A 659 17.16 4.62 26.09
C ILE A 659 18.66 4.47 26.30
N THR A 660 19.38 3.99 25.29
CA THR A 660 20.80 3.68 25.42
C THR A 660 21.72 4.67 24.73
N ASP A 661 21.21 5.44 23.77
CA ASP A 661 22.04 6.30 22.93
C ASP A 661 21.75 7.78 23.15
N ASP A 662 22.79 8.60 23.02
CA ASP A 662 22.65 10.04 23.01
C ASP A 662 22.21 10.53 21.61
N MET A 663 21.01 11.09 21.54
CA MET A 663 20.44 11.62 20.29
C MET A 663 21.09 12.93 19.83
N THR A 664 22.03 13.51 20.59
CA THR A 664 22.67 14.79 20.26
C THR A 664 23.29 14.77 18.87
N VAL A 665 23.93 13.67 18.44
CA VAL A 665 24.50 13.58 17.08
C VAL A 665 23.43 13.75 15.98
N PHE A 666 22.24 13.19 16.16
CA PHE A 666 21.16 13.31 15.17
C PHE A 666 20.49 14.68 15.24
N LYS A 667 20.32 15.24 16.44
CA LYS A 667 19.81 16.61 16.63
C LYS A 667 20.73 17.63 15.98
N ASN A 668 22.04 17.51 16.19
CA ASN A 668 23.05 18.33 15.55
C ASN A 668 23.05 18.16 14.02
N THR A 669 22.92 16.91 13.52
CA THR A 669 22.75 16.66 12.08
C THR A 669 21.52 17.36 11.51
N TRP A 670 20.40 17.36 12.24
CA TRP A 670 19.17 18.03 11.81
C TRP A 670 19.30 19.55 11.83
N GLU A 671 19.91 20.10 12.89
CA GLU A 671 20.12 21.53 13.07
C GLU A 671 21.04 22.10 11.98
N HIS A 672 22.24 21.53 11.85
CA HIS A 672 23.32 22.03 10.98
C HIS A 672 23.22 21.54 9.54
N GLY A 673 22.44 20.48 9.28
CA GLY A 673 22.32 19.85 7.98
C GLY A 673 21.73 20.76 6.91
N ASN A 674 22.39 20.79 5.74
CA ASN A 674 21.94 21.48 4.53
C ASN A 674 21.31 20.49 3.53
N PHE A 675 20.12 20.00 3.87
CA PHE A 675 19.27 19.18 3.02
C PHE A 675 17.80 19.64 3.18
N PRO A 676 16.92 19.32 2.21
CA PRO A 676 15.49 19.61 2.29
C PRO A 676 14.88 19.00 3.57
N LYS A 677 14.25 19.85 4.38
CA LYS A 677 13.65 19.48 5.67
C LYS A 677 12.35 20.26 5.91
N ASN A 678 11.51 19.76 6.81
CA ASN A 678 10.20 20.29 7.18
C ASN A 678 9.12 20.22 6.08
N MET A 679 9.24 19.28 5.15
CA MET A 679 8.26 19.10 4.07
C MET A 679 7.11 18.20 4.54
N VAL A 680 5.89 18.76 4.61
CA VAL A 680 4.69 18.01 5.03
C VAL A 680 3.87 17.62 3.82
N GLN A 681 4.43 16.75 2.99
CA GLN A 681 3.75 16.17 1.83
C GLN A 681 4.30 14.78 1.50
N SER A 682 3.60 14.00 0.68
CA SER A 682 4.06 12.71 0.11
C SER A 682 4.89 11.84 1.06
N TRP A 683 6.02 11.28 0.62
CA TRP A 683 6.77 10.28 1.39
C TRP A 683 7.62 10.87 2.53
N HIS A 684 7.62 12.20 2.72
CA HIS A 684 8.48 12.86 3.71
C HIS A 684 8.25 12.33 5.13
N GLN A 685 9.35 12.04 5.82
CA GLN A 685 9.40 11.22 7.04
C GLN A 685 9.79 12.00 8.30
N ASP A 686 9.90 13.33 8.23
CA ASP A 686 10.54 14.13 9.28
C ASP A 686 9.89 13.91 10.65
N GLY A 687 8.55 13.76 10.69
CA GLY A 687 7.80 13.44 11.91
C GLY A 687 8.21 12.11 12.58
N ILE A 688 8.64 11.12 11.79
CA ILE A 688 9.21 9.86 12.29
C ILE A 688 10.54 10.16 12.97
N PHE A 689 11.43 10.91 12.32
CA PHE A 689 12.75 11.23 12.86
C PHE A 689 12.66 12.11 14.11
N PHE A 690 11.77 13.11 14.14
CA PHE A 690 11.50 13.90 15.34
C PHE A 690 11.05 13.03 16.51
N ALA A 691 10.12 12.10 16.28
CA ALA A 691 9.66 11.19 17.32
C ALA A 691 10.80 10.30 17.84
N ARG A 692 11.67 9.81 16.93
CA ARG A 692 12.83 8.96 17.25
C ARG A 692 13.94 9.70 17.98
N MET A 693 14.04 11.02 17.82
CA MET A 693 14.96 11.90 18.54
C MET A 693 14.38 12.45 19.86
N GLY A 694 13.12 12.13 20.18
CA GLY A 694 12.42 12.67 21.36
C GLY A 694 12.01 14.14 21.24
N MET A 695 12.01 14.70 20.02
CA MET A 695 11.63 16.08 19.71
C MET A 695 10.11 16.21 19.69
N THR A 696 9.52 16.23 20.89
CA THR A 696 8.06 16.08 21.09
C THR A 696 7.25 17.17 20.41
N GLN A 697 7.67 18.43 20.49
CA GLN A 697 6.92 19.55 19.91
C GLN A 697 6.94 19.48 18.38
N GLU A 698 8.11 19.23 17.80
CA GLU A 698 8.31 19.12 16.35
C GLU A 698 7.58 17.92 15.77
N ALA A 699 7.61 16.77 16.47
CA ALA A 699 6.87 15.57 16.08
C ALA A 699 5.36 15.82 16.11
N ALA A 700 4.85 16.50 17.14
CA ALA A 700 3.44 16.85 17.27
C ALA A 700 2.99 17.82 16.16
N ASP A 701 3.75 18.89 15.92
CA ASP A 701 3.44 19.89 14.91
C ASP A 701 3.52 19.31 13.49
N PHE A 702 4.47 18.42 13.22
CA PHE A 702 4.59 17.74 11.93
C PHE A 702 3.43 16.77 11.71
N ASN A 703 3.18 15.84 12.63
CA ASN A 703 2.16 14.81 12.44
C ASN A 703 0.74 15.38 12.42
N THR A 704 0.48 16.45 13.18
CA THR A 704 -0.81 17.16 13.10
C THR A 704 -1.06 17.69 11.69
N ARG A 705 -0.08 18.38 11.09
CA ARG A 705 -0.20 18.88 9.71
C ARG A 705 -0.19 17.76 8.67
N LYS A 706 0.51 16.65 8.94
CA LYS A 706 0.58 15.50 8.04
C LYS A 706 -0.75 14.75 7.99
N LEU A 707 -1.44 14.60 9.11
CA LEU A 707 -2.67 13.80 9.20
C LEU A 707 -3.96 14.63 9.36
N GLN A 708 -3.91 15.97 9.31
CA GLN A 708 -5.10 16.81 9.21
C GLN A 708 -5.87 16.55 7.90
N ASP A 709 -7.06 17.12 7.79
CA ASP A 709 -7.90 16.94 6.60
C ASP A 709 -7.22 17.43 5.32
N SER A 710 -7.35 16.61 4.28
CA SER A 710 -7.00 17.02 2.92
C SER A 710 -7.92 18.17 2.48
N PRO A 711 -7.50 18.99 1.51
CA PRO A 711 -8.37 20.00 0.89
C PRO A 711 -9.50 19.38 0.03
N ARG A 712 -9.56 18.05 -0.10
CA ARG A 712 -10.63 17.33 -0.80
C ARG A 712 -11.73 16.93 0.15
N ARG A 713 -12.89 16.62 -0.44
CA ARG A 713 -14.10 16.31 0.30
C ARG A 713 -13.97 15.08 1.21
N PHE A 714 -13.21 14.06 0.79
CA PHE A 714 -12.87 12.95 1.67
C PHE A 714 -11.56 13.27 2.43
N PRO A 715 -11.54 13.20 3.78
CA PRO A 715 -10.43 13.73 4.58
C PRO A 715 -9.04 13.17 4.25
N THR A 716 -8.95 11.90 3.85
CA THR A 716 -7.66 11.21 3.61
C THR A 716 -7.29 11.12 2.12
N PHE A 717 -7.97 11.86 1.24
CA PHE A 717 -7.57 11.98 -0.16
C PHE A 717 -6.50 13.08 -0.33
N TRP A 718 -5.38 12.94 0.39
CA TRP A 718 -4.25 13.88 0.34
C TRP A 718 -3.60 13.94 -1.06
N GLY A 719 -2.83 15.01 -1.30
CA GLY A 719 -2.07 15.23 -2.53
C GLY A 719 -2.67 16.26 -3.51
N PRO A 720 -2.23 16.31 -4.78
CA PRO A 720 -0.96 15.72 -5.20
C PRO A 720 0.16 16.49 -4.49
N GLY A 721 1.06 15.76 -3.82
CA GLY A 721 2.33 16.32 -3.38
C GLY A 721 3.32 16.20 -4.52
N HIS A 722 4.37 15.42 -4.31
CA HIS A 722 5.10 14.84 -5.41
C HIS A 722 4.18 13.81 -6.11
N ASP A 723 3.49 12.99 -5.28
CA ASP A 723 2.39 12.00 -5.44
C ASP A 723 1.37 12.10 -6.59
N TRP A 724 0.45 11.14 -6.56
CA TRP A 724 -0.86 11.23 -7.19
C TRP A 724 -1.93 11.37 -6.12
N VAL A 725 -3.20 11.30 -6.49
CA VAL A 725 -4.31 11.37 -5.55
C VAL A 725 -5.19 10.13 -5.66
N PRO A 726 -5.53 9.49 -4.53
CA PRO A 726 -5.02 9.76 -3.18
C PRO A 726 -3.52 9.46 -3.03
N ASP A 727 -2.81 10.24 -2.22
CA ASP A 727 -1.42 9.95 -1.86
C ASP A 727 -1.39 9.05 -0.61
N HIS A 728 -1.17 7.74 -0.78
CA HIS A 728 -1.16 6.79 0.34
C HIS A 728 0.18 6.79 1.10
N ASN A 729 1.31 7.11 0.48
CA ASN A 729 2.57 7.20 1.24
C ASN A 729 2.60 8.43 2.17
N TRP A 730 1.80 9.47 1.84
CA TRP A 730 1.50 10.56 2.77
C TRP A 730 0.86 10.05 4.04
N GLY A 731 -0.22 9.27 3.91
CA GLY A 731 -0.89 8.65 5.04
C GLY A 731 0.04 7.68 5.79
N GLY A 732 0.80 6.86 5.07
CA GLY A 732 1.73 5.88 5.63
C GLY A 732 2.81 6.49 6.51
N SER A 733 3.53 7.50 6.00
CA SER A 733 4.55 8.23 6.77
C SER A 733 3.96 8.93 8.00
N GLY A 734 2.75 9.50 7.88
CA GLY A 734 2.03 10.07 9.03
C GLY A 734 1.61 9.04 10.08
N MET A 735 1.11 7.87 9.65
CA MET A 735 0.78 6.77 10.57
C MET A 735 2.00 6.29 11.34
N ILE A 736 3.13 6.09 10.66
CA ILE A 736 4.39 5.68 11.32
C ILE A 736 4.80 6.77 12.32
N GLY A 737 4.82 8.04 11.91
CA GLY A 737 5.20 9.14 12.80
C GLY A 737 4.35 9.19 14.07
N LEU A 738 3.03 9.06 13.93
CA LEU A 738 2.11 9.01 15.06
C LEU A 738 2.34 7.79 15.97
N GLN A 739 2.60 6.63 15.38
CA GLN A 739 2.93 5.42 16.13
C GLN A 739 4.27 5.55 16.86
N GLU A 740 5.32 6.10 16.24
CA GLU A 740 6.62 6.34 16.87
C GLU A 740 6.55 7.38 18.00
N MET A 741 5.59 8.32 17.96
CA MET A 741 5.34 9.24 19.08
C MET A 741 4.76 8.52 20.31
N LEU A 742 3.91 7.51 20.09
CA LEU A 742 3.20 6.76 21.14
C LEU A 742 3.96 5.55 21.66
N MET A 743 4.57 4.77 20.76
CA MET A 743 5.22 3.51 21.10
C MET A 743 6.40 3.21 20.20
N GLN A 744 7.57 3.03 20.81
CA GLN A 744 8.80 2.57 20.14
C GLN A 744 9.20 1.19 20.68
N THR A 745 9.79 0.36 19.83
CA THR A 745 10.17 -1.01 20.18
C THR A 745 11.62 -1.26 19.78
N PHE A 746 12.44 -1.69 20.73
CA PHE A 746 13.87 -1.97 20.52
C PHE A 746 14.23 -3.27 21.23
N ASP A 747 14.64 -4.28 20.46
CA ASP A 747 14.77 -5.66 20.93
C ASP A 747 13.51 -6.08 21.71
N ASP A 748 13.64 -6.37 23.01
CA ASP A 748 12.52 -6.76 23.87
C ASP A 748 11.82 -5.56 24.53
N LYS A 749 12.43 -4.36 24.52
CA LYS A 749 11.94 -3.16 25.20
C LYS A 749 10.79 -2.49 24.43
N ILE A 750 9.81 -2.02 25.18
CA ILE A 750 8.64 -1.30 24.68
C ILE A 750 8.57 0.05 25.39
N ILE A 751 8.72 1.14 24.66
CA ILE A 751 8.76 2.50 25.21
C ILE A 751 7.46 3.19 24.86
N LEU A 752 6.73 3.67 25.87
CA LEU A 752 5.48 4.39 25.71
C LEU A 752 5.68 5.89 25.89
N PHE A 753 4.95 6.66 25.07
CA PHE A 753 4.95 8.12 25.01
C PHE A 753 6.35 8.77 24.83
N PRO A 754 7.27 8.20 24.01
CA PRO A 754 8.62 8.75 23.83
C PRO A 754 8.66 10.15 23.21
N ALA A 755 7.61 10.56 22.50
CA ALA A 755 7.49 11.90 21.95
C ALA A 755 6.02 12.37 21.89
N TRP A 756 5.25 12.11 22.96
CA TRP A 756 3.84 12.46 23.05
C TRP A 756 3.59 13.72 23.89
N PRO A 757 2.83 14.72 23.41
CA PRO A 757 2.42 15.86 24.22
C PRO A 757 1.51 15.42 25.38
N LYS A 758 1.91 15.73 26.62
CA LYS A 758 1.22 15.26 27.83
C LYS A 758 -0.23 15.76 27.94
N GLU A 759 -0.54 16.90 27.34
CA GLU A 759 -1.88 17.50 27.30
C GLU A 759 -2.82 16.84 26.27
N TRP A 760 -2.31 15.93 25.43
CA TRP A 760 -3.13 15.18 24.49
C TRP A 760 -3.69 13.92 25.13
N ASP A 761 -4.98 13.94 25.46
CA ASP A 761 -5.69 12.76 25.88
C ASP A 761 -5.71 11.73 24.74
N VAL A 762 -5.38 10.48 25.05
CA VAL A 762 -5.33 9.40 24.07
C VAL A 762 -5.75 8.07 24.68
N ASP A 763 -6.43 7.26 23.88
CA ASP A 763 -6.68 5.85 24.15
C ASP A 763 -6.21 5.07 22.93
N PHE A 764 -5.25 4.18 23.12
CA PHE A 764 -4.68 3.41 22.02
C PHE A 764 -4.51 1.94 22.35
N LYS A 765 -4.50 1.15 21.28
CA LYS A 765 -4.13 -0.26 21.25
C LYS A 765 -3.17 -0.47 20.10
N LEU A 766 -1.94 -0.89 20.41
CA LEU A 766 -0.88 -1.14 19.42
C LEU A 766 -0.18 -2.47 19.70
N HIS A 767 0.54 -2.97 18.70
CA HIS A 767 1.29 -4.23 18.75
C HIS A 767 2.80 -4.01 18.83
N ALA A 768 3.47 -4.89 19.55
CA ALA A 768 4.92 -4.92 19.76
C ALA A 768 5.45 -6.33 19.46
N PRO A 769 6.78 -6.51 19.32
CA PRO A 769 7.45 -7.82 19.19
C PRO A 769 6.89 -8.92 20.10
N HIS A 770 7.06 -10.17 19.71
CA HIS A 770 6.67 -11.39 20.44
C HIS A 770 5.17 -11.47 20.76
N ASN A 771 4.33 -11.24 19.74
CA ASN A 771 2.88 -11.31 19.79
C ASN A 771 2.29 -10.52 20.97
N THR A 772 2.77 -9.29 21.14
CA THR A 772 2.42 -8.46 22.30
C THR A 772 1.50 -7.32 21.90
N THR A 773 0.45 -7.12 22.67
CA THR A 773 -0.48 -6.01 22.52
C THR A 773 -0.41 -5.11 23.75
N VAL A 774 -0.33 -3.80 23.51
CA VAL A 774 -0.32 -2.77 24.55
C VAL A 774 -1.54 -1.88 24.37
N GLU A 775 -2.37 -1.82 25.40
CA GLU A 775 -3.53 -0.92 25.49
C GLU A 775 -3.30 0.10 26.60
N ALA A 776 -3.33 1.39 26.29
CA ALA A 776 -3.08 2.44 27.28
C ALA A 776 -3.99 3.66 27.10
N LYS A 777 -4.30 4.30 28.23
CA LYS A 777 -5.06 5.56 28.29
C LYS A 777 -4.26 6.63 29.01
N LEU A 778 -4.06 7.76 28.34
CA LEU A 778 -3.51 8.97 28.93
C LEU A 778 -4.64 9.98 29.08
N LYS A 779 -4.79 10.53 30.29
CA LYS A 779 -5.75 11.61 30.58
C LYS A 779 -5.08 12.70 31.41
N ASN A 780 -5.13 13.94 30.95
CA ASN A 780 -4.52 15.10 31.61
C ASN A 780 -3.05 14.86 32.00
N GLY A 781 -2.26 14.25 31.12
CA GLY A 781 -0.84 13.94 31.36
C GLY A 781 -0.54 12.77 32.29
N VAL A 782 -1.56 12.02 32.71
CA VAL A 782 -1.43 10.86 33.60
C VAL A 782 -1.90 9.59 32.89
N VAL A 783 -1.09 8.52 32.98
CA VAL A 783 -1.51 7.19 32.50
C VAL A 783 -2.52 6.62 33.49
N VAL A 784 -3.78 6.52 33.07
CA VAL A 784 -4.90 6.07 33.91
C VAL A 784 -5.25 4.60 33.70
N SER A 785 -4.77 4.00 32.60
CA SER A 785 -4.93 2.57 32.31
C SER A 785 -3.77 2.09 31.46
N LEU A 786 -3.26 0.89 31.75
CA LEU A 786 -2.27 0.17 30.95
C LEU A 786 -2.53 -1.32 31.08
N SER A 787 -2.76 -2.00 29.95
CA SER A 787 -2.88 -3.44 29.84
C SER A 787 -1.86 -3.94 28.82
N VAL A 788 -1.14 -5.01 29.15
CA VAL A 788 -0.16 -5.64 28.27
C VAL A 788 -0.49 -7.12 28.15
N THR A 789 -0.67 -7.60 26.93
CA THR A 789 -0.98 -9.00 26.66
C THR A 789 0.13 -9.58 25.80
N PRO A 790 0.83 -10.64 26.25
CA PRO A 790 0.71 -11.30 27.55
C PRO A 790 1.31 -10.46 28.69
N GLU A 791 0.76 -10.59 29.90
CA GLU A 791 1.17 -9.80 31.09
C GLU A 791 2.67 -9.95 31.42
N SER A 792 3.29 -11.08 31.06
CA SER A 792 4.73 -11.30 31.22
C SER A 792 5.62 -10.27 30.52
N ARG A 793 5.08 -9.57 29.51
CA ARG A 793 5.77 -8.53 28.75
C ARG A 793 5.64 -7.14 29.38
N ARG A 794 4.81 -6.99 30.42
CA ARG A 794 4.67 -5.70 31.12
C ARG A 794 5.98 -5.21 31.73
N LYS A 795 6.87 -6.13 32.15
CA LYS A 795 8.21 -5.80 32.65
C LYS A 795 9.11 -5.11 31.62
N ASP A 796 8.77 -5.21 30.34
CA ASP A 796 9.55 -4.64 29.25
C ASP A 796 9.09 -3.21 28.89
N ILE A 797 8.01 -2.73 29.52
CA ILE A 797 7.47 -1.39 29.33
C ILE A 797 8.33 -0.34 30.06
N GLN A 798 8.62 0.75 29.36
CA GLN A 798 9.15 1.99 29.93
C GLN A 798 8.24 3.15 29.50
N ILE A 799 7.87 4.02 30.44
CA ILE A 799 7.00 5.17 30.17
C ILE A 799 7.85 6.44 30.25
N LEU A 800 7.82 7.25 29.20
CA LEU A 800 8.54 8.53 29.12
C LEU A 800 7.56 9.71 29.03
N ASN A 801 8.05 10.93 29.33
CA ASN A 801 7.37 12.23 29.17
C ASN A 801 6.02 12.45 29.90
N VAL A 802 5.44 11.44 30.54
CA VAL A 802 4.14 11.51 31.24
C VAL A 802 4.23 10.95 32.66
N ILE A 803 3.22 11.26 33.48
CA ILE A 803 3.16 10.79 34.88
C ILE A 803 2.57 9.37 34.92
N ASN A 804 3.32 8.42 35.51
CA ASN A 804 2.87 7.05 35.74
C ASN A 804 2.34 6.88 37.18
N ASN A 805 1.02 6.79 37.36
CA ASN A 805 0.36 6.62 38.67
C ASN A 805 -0.19 5.21 38.91
N LEU A 806 0.25 4.21 38.13
CA LEU A 806 -0.27 2.83 38.24
C LEU A 806 0.15 2.12 39.54
N GLU A 807 1.06 2.71 40.34
CA GLU A 807 1.42 2.22 41.67
C GLU A 807 0.52 2.78 42.79
N THR A 808 -0.33 3.78 42.52
CA THR A 808 -1.24 4.41 43.51
C THR A 808 -2.70 3.94 43.40
N ILE A 809 -2.99 3.06 42.44
CA ILE A 809 -4.32 2.48 42.20
C ILE A 809 -4.23 0.96 42.40
N LYS A 810 -4.19 0.52 43.66
CA LYS A 810 -4.47 -0.86 44.07
C LYS A 810 -5.57 -0.86 45.10
#